data_AF-A0A832PVK0-F1
#
_entry.id   AF-A0A832PVK0-F1
#
_cell.length_a   1.000
_cell.length_b   1.000
_cell.length_c   1.000
_cell.angle_alpha   90.00
_cell.angle_beta   90.00
_cell.angle_gamma   90.00
#
_symmetry.space_group_name_H-M   'P 1'
#
loop_
_entity.id
_entity.type
_entity.pdbx_description
1 polymer ?
#
loop_
_entity_poly.entity_id
_entity_poly.type
_entity_poly.pdbx_seq_one_letter_code
_entity_poly.pdbx_strand_id
1 'polypeptide(L)'
;MKTSWKLAALVLAIQLVALSNAQAQQGEPPQRQAPVNEMHPAFYLRDSTGAVILPTVGEADDLSAQELQDPAPAPDPDPVPVPAPAPVSIPIVQIDQNKTCADCHDTAFINSTSSHHAKHVQVDCLTCHLPGGVEAVQNHAFDSNGKILLPMSAPSSFSCGSCHGITHDLQTPLEILPDLMLGEMPGIYAQTLRTGEIYAGQFMSSSLLNLEGKFTHDRPWDVHAARGLQCSDCHYSANHPQKATWIKKGPVHLKEDPRSLSISAYLKRPDHELKAATCEKCHDPLKVHKSMPYVERHTQALACQACHSPKLYAPALKAVDRTVITQDGGPVMQFRGIEHAEYKAPNTWYSVGYQPILGRKHTDDGVRFAPYNPVATWEWVSSEDGTPVDAQLVRQVFIGEDGKYRPDIIKLLDKDADGLISEGELALSKEAQLVIQEKLSALGVKSPQIRGVVEAHPVSHGIVKGDFTAASCESCHSQDSRFNSPISLGTITGPQGVELSVAPDSELALSGRVIEVNDQEVVLAGSVDSTGTYVLGHHRYEWTDQLGFLIFLASILGVAVHGGLRIIKRQPHAEKPMRRVYLYGIYERIWHWTMAASIIALLITGIQIHFPGSGSGQRFNILVLVHNVAAVIMILNAALSLFFHITTGEIRQFVPRPKGFVRRITAQAMYYLRGIFTGAAHPLAKSAKHKLNPLQQVTYVGLLNVLFPLQVLTGALLWIGGVAPQVLEPIGGLSIIGPVHNVGSWLFLTFIVVHVYLTTTGHTPGALIKAMVSGWEMLEEEAE
;
A
#
# COMPACT_ATOMS: atom_id res chain seq x y z
N MET A 1 -27.54 36.53 -9.21
CA MET A 1 -28.78 35.81 -8.86
C MET A 1 -29.15 34.70 -9.85
N LYS A 2 -29.20 34.90 -11.18
CA LYS A 2 -29.55 33.80 -12.12
C LYS A 2 -28.52 32.65 -12.20
N THR A 3 -27.24 32.91 -11.89
CA THR A 3 -26.15 31.92 -11.87
C THR A 3 -26.13 31.07 -10.60
N SER A 4 -26.50 31.63 -9.45
CA SER A 4 -26.57 30.92 -8.16
C SER A 4 -27.73 29.92 -8.09
N TRP A 5 -28.85 30.19 -8.78
CA TRP A 5 -29.97 29.25 -8.91
C TRP A 5 -29.65 28.06 -9.81
N LYS A 6 -28.81 28.25 -10.84
CA LYS A 6 -28.34 27.14 -11.69
C LYS A 6 -27.41 26.19 -10.95
N LEU A 7 -26.53 26.72 -10.08
CA LEU A 7 -25.69 25.90 -9.21
C LEU A 7 -26.52 25.13 -8.17
N ALA A 8 -27.48 25.78 -7.52
CA ALA A 8 -28.36 25.12 -6.55
C ALA A 8 -29.24 24.03 -7.19
N ALA A 9 -29.76 24.29 -8.39
CA ALA A 9 -30.53 23.29 -9.15
C ALA A 9 -29.66 22.12 -9.62
N LEU A 10 -28.40 22.37 -10.00
CA LEU A 10 -27.45 21.33 -10.36
C LEU A 10 -27.08 20.45 -9.16
N VAL A 11 -26.84 21.05 -7.99
CA VAL A 11 -26.57 20.33 -6.74
C VAL A 11 -27.78 19.49 -6.31
N LEU A 12 -28.99 20.02 -6.43
CA LEU A 12 -30.22 19.28 -6.12
C LEU A 12 -30.46 18.12 -7.10
N ALA A 13 -30.17 18.32 -8.39
CA ALA A 13 -30.25 17.26 -9.40
C ALA A 13 -29.22 16.15 -9.15
N ILE A 14 -27.99 16.49 -8.74
CA ILE A 14 -26.95 15.52 -8.38
C ILE A 14 -27.37 14.72 -7.12
N GLN A 15 -27.95 15.39 -6.12
CA GLN A 15 -28.46 14.72 -4.92
C GLN A 15 -29.62 13.75 -5.21
N LEU A 16 -30.53 14.12 -6.11
CA LEU A 16 -31.65 13.25 -6.51
C LEU A 16 -31.19 12.02 -7.31
N VAL A 17 -30.17 12.17 -8.16
CA VAL A 17 -29.55 11.04 -8.88
C VAL A 17 -28.82 10.09 -7.92
N ALA A 18 -28.13 10.63 -6.90
CA ALA A 18 -27.46 9.82 -5.89
C ALA A 18 -28.46 9.01 -5.02
N LEU A 19 -29.61 9.59 -4.67
CA LEU A 19 -30.70 8.90 -3.94
C LEU A 19 -31.39 7.82 -4.80
N SER A 20 -31.59 8.09 -6.08
CA SER A 20 -32.14 7.12 -7.06
C SER A 20 -31.24 5.88 -7.20
N ASN A 21 -29.92 6.07 -7.28
CA ASN A 21 -28.98 4.96 -7.41
C ASN A 21 -28.85 4.13 -6.12
N ALA A 22 -29.04 4.74 -4.95
CA ALA A 22 -29.05 4.04 -3.67
C ALA A 22 -30.28 3.11 -3.50
N GLN A 23 -31.42 3.45 -4.09
CA GLN A 23 -32.63 2.59 -4.05
C GLN A 23 -32.57 1.43 -5.07
N ALA A 24 -31.87 1.59 -6.20
CA ALA A 24 -31.71 0.53 -7.20
C ALA A 24 -30.80 -0.64 -6.72
N GLN A 25 -30.06 -0.49 -5.61
CA GLN A 25 -29.20 -1.53 -5.04
C GLN A 25 -29.91 -2.44 -4.02
N GLN A 26 -31.18 -2.20 -3.70
CA GLN A 26 -31.98 -3.11 -2.87
C GLN A 26 -32.70 -4.14 -3.77
N GLY A 27 -31.94 -5.12 -4.26
CA GLY A 27 -32.48 -6.26 -4.99
C GLY A 27 -33.34 -7.18 -4.10
N GLU A 28 -34.37 -7.77 -4.70
CA GLU A 28 -35.33 -8.72 -4.10
C GLU A 28 -34.68 -9.85 -3.28
N PRO A 29 -35.39 -10.39 -2.27
CA PRO A 29 -34.89 -11.51 -1.48
C PRO A 29 -34.73 -12.77 -2.36
N PRO A 30 -33.62 -13.51 -2.26
CA PRO A 30 -33.38 -14.67 -3.11
C PRO A 30 -34.31 -15.83 -2.73
N GLN A 31 -34.99 -16.38 -3.74
CA GLN A 31 -35.64 -17.69 -3.65
C GLN A 31 -34.58 -18.78 -3.42
N ARG A 32 -34.84 -19.66 -2.44
CA ARG A 32 -33.98 -20.81 -2.13
C ARG A 32 -33.86 -21.72 -3.35
N GLN A 33 -32.64 -21.89 -3.86
CA GLN A 33 -32.28 -22.98 -4.76
C GLN A 33 -31.51 -24.04 -3.96
N ALA A 34 -31.84 -25.30 -4.25
CA ALA A 34 -31.31 -26.51 -3.61
C ALA A 34 -29.82 -26.73 -3.92
N PRO A 35 -29.07 -27.45 -3.05
CA PRO A 35 -27.63 -27.62 -3.20
C PRO A 35 -27.29 -28.54 -4.37
N VAL A 36 -26.33 -28.13 -5.19
CA VAL A 36 -25.72 -28.93 -6.26
C VAL A 36 -24.37 -29.45 -5.73
N ASN A 37 -24.17 -30.76 -5.86
CA ASN A 37 -23.04 -31.57 -5.40
C ASN A 37 -21.66 -30.88 -5.46
N GLU A 38 -21.04 -30.71 -4.29
CA GLU A 38 -19.60 -30.51 -4.15
C GLU A 38 -18.88 -31.85 -4.29
N MET A 39 -17.83 -31.89 -5.11
CA MET A 39 -16.86 -32.99 -5.14
C MET A 39 -15.89 -32.82 -3.96
N HIS A 40 -15.90 -33.81 -3.05
CA HIS A 40 -15.03 -33.87 -1.87
C HIS A 40 -13.53 -33.99 -2.23
N PRO A 41 -12.63 -33.19 -1.62
CA PRO A 41 -11.21 -33.54 -1.54
C PRO A 41 -10.99 -34.62 -0.47
N ALA A 42 -9.96 -35.44 -0.66
CA ALA A 42 -9.65 -36.64 0.13
C ALA A 42 -9.67 -36.39 1.66
N PHE A 43 -10.34 -37.32 2.37
CA PHE A 43 -10.59 -37.30 3.80
C PHE A 43 -9.29 -37.40 4.64
N TYR A 44 -9.10 -36.47 5.56
CA TYR A 44 -8.42 -36.72 6.84
C TYR A 44 -9.50 -36.99 7.89
N LEU A 45 -9.46 -38.16 8.54
CA LEU A 45 -10.41 -38.50 9.60
C LEU A 45 -10.18 -37.60 10.82
N ARG A 46 -11.25 -36.93 11.27
CA ARG A 46 -11.30 -36.17 12.51
C ARG A 46 -12.16 -36.91 13.51
N ASP A 47 -11.81 -36.87 14.79
CA ASP A 47 -12.65 -37.44 15.85
C ASP A 47 -13.85 -36.54 16.19
N SER A 48 -14.70 -36.99 17.12
CA SER A 48 -15.91 -36.28 17.57
C SER A 48 -15.63 -34.95 18.28
N THR A 49 -14.36 -34.59 18.51
CA THR A 49 -13.93 -33.31 19.08
C THR A 49 -13.28 -32.38 18.04
N GLY A 50 -13.08 -32.85 16.81
CA GLY A 50 -12.54 -32.07 15.70
C GLY A 50 -11.01 -32.13 15.57
N ALA A 51 -10.33 -32.98 16.33
CA ALA A 51 -8.89 -33.21 16.23
C ALA A 51 -8.55 -34.15 15.05
N VAL A 52 -7.42 -33.91 14.38
CA VAL A 52 -6.93 -34.72 13.25
C VAL A 52 -6.32 -36.02 13.78
N ILE A 53 -6.76 -37.17 13.29
CA ILE A 53 -6.20 -38.48 13.64
C ILE A 53 -4.92 -38.69 12.83
N LEU A 54 -3.75 -38.66 13.50
CA LEU A 54 -2.47 -39.05 12.91
C LEU A 54 -2.42 -40.59 12.77
N PRO A 55 -1.82 -41.16 11.71
CA PRO A 55 -1.64 -42.60 11.61
C PRO A 55 -0.57 -43.05 12.62
N THR A 56 -0.93 -43.98 13.51
CA THR A 56 0.00 -44.59 14.46
C THR A 56 0.92 -45.58 13.73
N VAL A 57 2.22 -45.40 13.88
CA VAL A 57 3.24 -46.40 13.53
C VAL A 57 3.11 -47.57 14.52
N GLY A 58 3.18 -48.79 14.01
CA GLY A 58 2.89 -50.03 14.73
C GLY A 58 3.77 -50.29 15.96
N GLU A 59 3.19 -51.07 16.86
CA GLU A 59 3.73 -51.56 18.13
C GLU A 59 5.15 -52.12 18.03
N ALA A 60 6.02 -51.64 18.91
CA ALA A 60 7.16 -52.39 19.41
C ALA A 60 7.10 -52.33 20.95
N ASP A 61 6.56 -53.39 21.54
CA ASP A 61 6.58 -53.61 22.97
C ASP A 61 7.99 -53.99 23.46
N ASP A 62 8.26 -53.52 24.68
CA ASP A 62 9.14 -54.12 25.69
C ASP A 62 10.66 -54.07 25.46
N LEU A 63 11.33 -53.04 25.98
CA LEU A 63 12.58 -53.21 26.73
C LEU A 63 12.72 -52.11 27.80
N SER A 64 12.89 -52.59 29.02
CA SER A 64 13.01 -51.92 30.31
C SER A 64 14.06 -50.81 30.40
N ALA A 65 13.72 -49.80 31.22
CA ALA A 65 14.64 -48.82 31.77
C ALA A 65 15.81 -49.49 32.52
N GLN A 66 17.02 -49.31 32.02
CA GLN A 66 18.26 -49.47 32.77
C GLN A 66 19.04 -48.15 32.67
N GLU A 67 19.36 -47.57 33.83
CA GLU A 67 20.35 -46.51 33.99
C GLU A 67 21.65 -46.90 33.29
N LEU A 68 22.02 -46.14 32.27
CA LEU A 68 23.38 -46.14 31.72
C LEU A 68 23.90 -44.71 31.80
N GLN A 69 24.91 -44.55 32.66
CA GLN A 69 25.72 -43.36 32.82
C GLN A 69 26.30 -42.92 31.47
N ASP A 70 26.14 -41.63 31.14
CA ASP A 70 26.74 -41.01 29.97
C ASP A 70 28.27 -41.19 29.98
N PRO A 71 28.87 -41.84 28.96
CA PRO A 71 30.28 -41.66 28.71
C PRO A 71 30.50 -40.30 28.03
N ALA A 72 31.59 -39.62 28.38
CA ALA A 72 32.00 -38.35 27.80
C ALA A 72 31.94 -38.36 26.25
N PRO A 73 31.58 -37.23 25.60
CA PRO A 73 31.42 -37.16 24.17
C PRO A 73 32.75 -37.47 23.47
N ALA A 74 32.72 -38.39 22.52
CA ALA A 74 33.83 -38.61 21.61
C ALA A 74 34.04 -37.33 20.77
N PRO A 75 35.30 -36.98 20.42
CA PRO A 75 35.56 -35.86 19.53
C PRO A 75 34.89 -36.11 18.17
N ASP A 76 34.26 -35.07 17.63
CA ASP A 76 33.61 -35.08 16.31
C ASP A 76 34.56 -35.64 15.24
N PRO A 77 34.11 -36.57 14.38
CA PRO A 77 34.89 -36.91 13.19
C PRO A 77 34.96 -35.68 12.28
N ASP A 78 36.16 -35.40 11.77
CA ASP A 78 36.42 -34.30 10.84
C ASP A 78 35.34 -34.25 9.73
N PRO A 79 34.84 -33.06 9.36
CA PRO A 79 33.84 -32.93 8.33
C PRO A 79 34.38 -33.50 7.01
N VAL A 80 33.75 -34.58 6.55
CA VAL A 80 33.99 -35.10 5.20
C VAL A 80 33.57 -34.00 4.23
N PRO A 81 34.48 -33.48 3.38
CA PRO A 81 34.11 -32.47 2.40
C PRO A 81 33.14 -33.12 1.40
N VAL A 82 31.87 -32.74 1.50
CA VAL A 82 30.91 -32.98 0.42
C VAL A 82 31.37 -32.10 -0.74
N PRO A 83 31.71 -32.67 -1.91
CA PRO A 83 32.09 -31.86 -3.05
C PRO A 83 30.94 -30.91 -3.37
N ALA A 84 31.25 -29.61 -3.52
CA ALA A 84 30.29 -28.62 -3.96
C ALA A 84 29.57 -29.15 -5.21
N PRO A 85 28.23 -29.10 -5.28
CA PRO A 85 27.54 -29.42 -6.53
C PRO A 85 28.12 -28.51 -7.61
N ALA A 86 28.51 -29.11 -8.74
CA ALA A 86 28.96 -28.34 -9.89
C ALA A 86 27.87 -27.30 -10.23
N PRO A 87 28.24 -26.07 -10.64
CA PRO A 87 27.26 -25.07 -11.06
C PRO A 87 26.36 -25.71 -12.10
N VAL A 88 25.05 -25.64 -11.87
CA VAL A 88 24.05 -26.19 -12.78
C VAL A 88 24.01 -25.28 -14.00
N SER A 89 25.00 -25.40 -14.87
CA SER A 89 24.79 -25.06 -16.26
C SER A 89 23.68 -26.00 -16.71
N ILE A 90 22.47 -25.47 -16.93
CA ILE A 90 21.36 -26.24 -17.49
C ILE A 90 21.94 -26.95 -18.71
N PRO A 91 22.13 -28.28 -18.69
CA PRO A 91 22.58 -29.01 -19.85
C PRO A 91 21.44 -28.90 -20.85
N ILE A 92 21.58 -27.98 -21.80
CA ILE A 92 20.65 -27.88 -22.91
C ILE A 92 20.84 -29.18 -23.67
N VAL A 93 19.88 -30.10 -23.49
CA VAL A 93 19.79 -31.25 -24.38
C VAL A 93 19.58 -30.64 -25.76
N GLN A 94 20.60 -30.73 -26.63
CA GLN A 94 20.56 -30.15 -27.97
C GLN A 94 19.58 -30.95 -28.83
N ILE A 95 18.30 -30.70 -28.64
CA ILE A 95 17.23 -31.23 -29.46
C ILE A 95 17.16 -30.36 -30.71
N ASP A 96 17.16 -31.00 -31.89
CA ASP A 96 16.78 -30.30 -33.11
C ASP A 96 15.24 -30.12 -33.09
N GLN A 97 14.80 -29.00 -32.50
CA GLN A 97 13.38 -28.66 -32.34
C GLN A 97 12.64 -28.64 -33.68
N ASN A 98 13.33 -28.21 -34.75
CA ASN A 98 12.73 -28.20 -36.07
C ASN A 98 12.49 -29.62 -36.57
N LYS A 99 13.45 -30.54 -36.42
CA LYS A 99 13.23 -31.94 -36.81
C LYS A 99 12.19 -32.65 -35.95
N THR A 100 12.09 -32.31 -34.68
CA THR A 100 11.21 -32.98 -33.72
C THR A 100 9.78 -32.45 -33.77
N CYS A 101 9.60 -31.12 -33.83
CA CYS A 101 8.31 -30.47 -33.58
C CYS A 101 7.68 -29.85 -34.84
N ALA A 102 8.46 -29.58 -35.91
CA ALA A 102 7.95 -28.84 -37.08
C ALA A 102 6.88 -29.59 -37.90
N ASP A 103 6.77 -30.91 -37.69
CA ASP A 103 5.73 -31.73 -38.32
C ASP A 103 4.32 -31.35 -37.79
N CYS A 104 4.21 -30.79 -36.58
CA CYS A 104 2.95 -30.40 -35.95
C CYS A 104 2.85 -28.90 -35.63
N HIS A 105 3.99 -28.23 -35.42
CA HIS A 105 4.06 -26.84 -34.98
C HIS A 105 4.83 -25.96 -35.97
N ASP A 106 4.46 -24.69 -36.08
CA ASP A 106 5.26 -23.67 -36.76
C ASP A 106 6.35 -23.18 -35.78
N THR A 107 7.42 -23.97 -35.66
CA THR A 107 8.54 -23.69 -34.75
C THR A 107 9.20 -22.35 -35.03
N ALA A 108 9.25 -21.92 -36.29
CA ALA A 108 9.77 -20.61 -36.67
C ALA A 108 8.92 -19.47 -36.09
N PHE A 109 7.59 -19.55 -36.23
CA PHE A 109 6.69 -18.58 -35.61
C PHE A 109 6.79 -18.57 -34.08
N ILE A 110 6.76 -19.76 -33.46
CA ILE A 110 6.86 -19.91 -32.00
C ILE A 110 8.16 -19.27 -31.48
N ASN A 111 9.30 -19.58 -32.09
CA ASN A 111 10.58 -19.04 -31.68
C ASN A 111 10.68 -17.53 -31.92
N SER A 112 10.05 -17.02 -32.99
CA SER A 112 10.01 -15.57 -33.28
C SER A 112 9.15 -14.77 -32.31
N THR A 113 8.19 -15.41 -31.64
CA THR A 113 7.30 -14.78 -30.64
C THR A 113 7.71 -15.11 -29.20
N SER A 114 8.75 -15.92 -29.01
CA SER A 114 9.20 -16.32 -27.68
C SER A 114 9.83 -15.15 -26.93
N SER A 115 9.23 -14.80 -25.79
CA SER A 115 9.77 -13.80 -24.87
C SER A 115 11.16 -14.16 -24.32
N HIS A 116 11.50 -15.46 -24.26
CA HIS A 116 12.83 -15.94 -23.90
C HIS A 116 13.84 -15.65 -25.01
N HIS A 117 13.51 -15.99 -26.25
CA HIS A 117 14.40 -15.76 -27.39
C HIS A 117 14.64 -14.27 -27.65
N ALA A 118 13.60 -13.44 -27.48
CA ALA A 118 13.72 -11.98 -27.56
C ALA A 118 14.70 -11.40 -26.52
N LYS A 119 14.92 -12.11 -25.41
CA LYS A 119 15.87 -11.76 -24.34
C LYS A 119 17.16 -12.59 -24.38
N HIS A 120 17.41 -13.31 -25.48
CA HIS A 120 18.57 -14.20 -25.65
C HIS A 120 18.69 -15.31 -24.59
N VAL A 121 17.58 -15.69 -23.94
CA VAL A 121 17.53 -16.82 -23.02
C VAL A 121 17.25 -18.10 -23.81
N GLN A 122 18.15 -19.08 -23.71
CA GLN A 122 17.99 -20.37 -24.38
C GLN A 122 17.11 -21.30 -23.54
N VAL A 123 15.93 -21.64 -24.07
CA VAL A 123 14.99 -22.61 -23.48
C VAL A 123 14.46 -23.47 -24.61
N ASP A 124 14.36 -24.78 -24.39
CA ASP A 124 13.78 -25.69 -25.37
C ASP A 124 12.30 -26.01 -25.12
N CYS A 125 11.60 -26.47 -26.16
CA CYS A 125 10.18 -26.80 -26.07
C CYS A 125 9.89 -27.88 -25.03
N LEU A 126 10.75 -28.90 -24.90
CA LEU A 126 10.53 -30.02 -23.98
C LEU A 126 10.71 -29.59 -22.53
N THR A 127 11.64 -28.68 -22.24
CA THR A 127 11.84 -28.09 -20.91
C THR A 127 10.53 -27.50 -20.36
N CYS A 128 9.71 -26.89 -21.21
CA CYS A 128 8.42 -26.31 -20.80
C CYS A 128 7.24 -27.29 -20.91
N HIS A 129 7.22 -28.14 -21.94
CA HIS A 129 6.04 -28.93 -22.31
C HIS A 129 6.06 -30.39 -21.86
N LEU A 130 7.18 -30.85 -21.30
CA LEU A 130 7.32 -32.17 -20.71
C LEU A 130 7.00 -32.11 -19.20
N PRO A 131 6.17 -33.03 -18.70
CA PRO A 131 5.99 -33.20 -17.25
C PRO A 131 7.34 -33.52 -16.59
N GLY A 132 7.70 -32.78 -15.55
CA GLY A 132 9.01 -32.90 -14.86
C GLY A 132 10.09 -31.93 -15.35
N GLY A 133 9.80 -31.07 -16.32
CA GLY A 133 10.68 -29.96 -16.70
C GLY A 133 12.05 -30.41 -17.21
N VAL A 134 13.11 -29.67 -16.88
CA VAL A 134 14.49 -29.90 -17.33
C VAL A 134 14.99 -31.32 -17.01
N GLU A 135 14.70 -31.84 -15.82
CA GLU A 135 15.16 -33.17 -15.37
C GLU A 135 14.58 -34.31 -16.21
N ALA A 136 13.32 -34.16 -16.64
CA ALA A 136 12.67 -35.16 -17.48
C ALA A 136 13.30 -35.21 -18.89
N VAL A 137 13.67 -34.05 -19.46
CA VAL A 137 14.25 -33.96 -20.81
C VAL A 137 15.58 -34.73 -20.92
N GLN A 138 16.40 -34.69 -19.87
CA GLN A 138 17.72 -35.33 -19.85
C GLN A 138 17.66 -36.86 -19.89
N ASN A 139 16.54 -37.45 -19.46
CA ASN A 139 16.41 -38.89 -19.27
C ASN A 139 15.66 -39.60 -20.42
N HIS A 140 15.33 -38.89 -21.51
CA HIS A 140 14.59 -39.46 -22.62
C HIS A 140 15.48 -39.98 -23.77
N ALA A 141 15.10 -41.13 -24.34
CA ALA A 141 15.76 -41.72 -25.49
C ALA A 141 15.26 -41.12 -26.83
N PHE A 142 16.19 -40.66 -27.66
CA PHE A 142 15.92 -40.21 -29.03
C PHE A 142 15.97 -41.39 -30.01
N ASP A 143 15.21 -41.30 -31.10
CA ASP A 143 15.27 -42.26 -32.19
C ASP A 143 16.56 -42.09 -33.04
N SER A 144 16.75 -42.98 -34.02
CA SER A 144 17.93 -42.98 -34.90
C SER A 144 18.07 -41.72 -35.77
N ASN A 145 17.03 -40.87 -35.85
CA ASN A 145 17.02 -39.60 -36.57
C ASN A 145 17.13 -38.39 -35.61
N GLY A 146 17.32 -38.63 -34.32
CA GLY A 146 17.35 -37.60 -33.29
C GLY A 146 15.99 -37.00 -32.95
N LYS A 147 14.88 -37.69 -33.29
CA LYS A 147 13.51 -37.28 -32.93
C LYS A 147 13.05 -37.96 -31.65
N ILE A 148 12.06 -37.37 -31.02
CA ILE A 148 11.32 -37.96 -29.92
C ILE A 148 9.81 -37.77 -30.14
N LEU A 149 9.03 -38.84 -29.93
CA LEU A 149 7.56 -38.78 -30.02
C LEU A 149 6.98 -38.80 -28.61
N LEU A 150 6.48 -37.64 -28.16
CA LEU A 150 5.86 -37.48 -26.86
C LEU A 150 4.58 -36.65 -26.96
N PRO A 151 3.57 -36.93 -26.13
CA PRO A 151 2.41 -36.06 -26.04
C PRO A 151 2.82 -34.73 -25.39
N MET A 152 2.66 -33.63 -26.13
CA MET A 152 2.86 -32.30 -25.55
C MET A 152 1.77 -31.99 -24.53
N SER A 153 2.17 -31.46 -23.39
CA SER A 153 1.27 -30.98 -22.34
C SER A 153 1.33 -29.46 -22.22
N ALA A 154 0.31 -28.86 -21.62
CA ALA A 154 0.39 -27.46 -21.22
C ALA A 154 1.50 -27.30 -20.16
N PRO A 155 2.31 -26.23 -20.19
CA PRO A 155 3.36 -26.02 -19.20
C PRO A 155 2.77 -26.01 -17.78
N SER A 156 3.36 -26.84 -16.93
CA SER A 156 3.02 -26.92 -15.51
C SER A 156 3.75 -25.83 -14.71
N SER A 157 3.22 -25.50 -13.54
CA SER A 157 3.92 -24.57 -12.62
C SER A 157 5.26 -25.11 -12.16
N PHE A 158 5.41 -26.44 -12.09
CA PHE A 158 6.68 -27.09 -11.81
C PHE A 158 7.72 -26.78 -12.89
N SER A 159 7.35 -26.94 -14.17
CA SER A 159 8.22 -26.62 -15.31
C SER A 159 8.62 -25.13 -15.34
N CYS A 160 7.70 -24.22 -15.01
CA CYS A 160 8.01 -22.79 -14.89
C CYS A 160 8.93 -22.51 -13.69
N GLY A 161 8.71 -23.21 -12.57
CA GLY A 161 9.46 -23.06 -11.33
C GLY A 161 10.94 -23.42 -11.46
N SER A 162 11.32 -24.22 -12.46
CA SER A 162 12.72 -24.56 -12.76
C SER A 162 13.61 -23.34 -13.07
N CYS A 163 13.03 -22.18 -13.41
CA CYS A 163 13.79 -20.97 -13.71
C CYS A 163 13.22 -19.67 -13.13
N HIS A 164 11.95 -19.66 -12.71
CA HIS A 164 11.26 -18.42 -12.33
C HIS A 164 11.08 -18.24 -10.83
N GLY A 165 11.08 -19.29 -10.01
CA GLY A 165 10.85 -19.19 -8.57
C GLY A 165 10.29 -20.48 -7.98
N ILE A 166 10.20 -20.54 -6.65
CA ILE A 166 9.77 -21.76 -5.97
C ILE A 166 8.28 -22.05 -6.26
N THR A 167 8.05 -23.25 -6.80
CA THR A 167 6.74 -23.87 -6.92
C THR A 167 6.76 -25.24 -6.25
N HIS A 168 5.59 -25.82 -5.95
CA HIS A 168 5.53 -27.10 -5.26
C HIS A 168 4.25 -27.88 -5.58
N ASP A 169 4.41 -29.20 -5.74
CA ASP A 169 3.41 -30.19 -6.11
C ASP A 169 2.71 -30.91 -4.94
N LEU A 170 2.97 -30.48 -3.69
CA LEU A 170 2.35 -30.96 -2.44
C LEU A 170 2.78 -32.35 -1.94
N GLN A 171 3.71 -33.04 -2.60
CA GLN A 171 4.05 -34.42 -2.24
C GLN A 171 4.99 -34.53 -1.03
N THR A 172 5.91 -33.58 -0.89
CA THR A 172 6.85 -33.45 0.23
C THR A 172 6.56 -32.17 1.00
N PRO A 173 7.15 -31.94 2.18
CA PRO A 173 7.19 -30.60 2.79
C PRO A 173 8.00 -29.62 1.94
N LEU A 174 7.53 -28.38 1.79
CA LEU A 174 8.27 -27.33 1.06
C LEU A 174 9.57 -27.03 1.77
N GLU A 175 10.68 -27.00 1.02
CA GLU A 175 11.99 -26.64 1.51
C GLU A 175 12.69 -25.64 0.59
N ILE A 176 13.66 -24.91 1.15
CA ILE A 176 14.57 -24.03 0.42
C ILE A 176 15.98 -24.58 0.61
N LEU A 177 16.58 -25.01 -0.50
CA LEU A 177 17.87 -25.68 -0.49
C LEU A 177 19.03 -24.66 -0.32
N PRO A 178 20.22 -25.12 0.15
CA PRO A 178 21.37 -24.24 0.40
C PRO A 178 21.90 -23.50 -0.83
N ASP A 179 21.66 -24.01 -2.04
CA ASP A 179 22.03 -23.40 -3.32
C ASP A 179 21.31 -22.07 -3.59
N LEU A 180 20.29 -21.71 -2.80
CA LEU A 180 19.79 -20.33 -2.69
C LEU A 180 20.95 -19.32 -2.55
N MET A 181 22.00 -19.69 -1.80
CA MET A 181 23.16 -18.84 -1.51
C MET A 181 24.04 -18.58 -2.74
N LEU A 182 23.86 -19.32 -3.84
CA LEU A 182 24.54 -19.03 -5.10
C LEU A 182 23.99 -17.77 -5.78
N GLY A 183 22.77 -17.34 -5.43
CA GLY A 183 22.17 -16.11 -5.94
C GLY A 183 22.03 -16.08 -7.48
N GLU A 184 21.89 -17.26 -8.09
CA GLU A 184 21.79 -17.46 -9.54
C GLU A 184 20.52 -16.81 -10.11
N MET A 185 20.72 -15.96 -11.11
CA MET A 185 19.66 -15.15 -11.70
C MET A 185 19.89 -15.04 -13.22
N PRO A 186 18.96 -15.51 -14.08
CA PRO A 186 17.77 -16.29 -13.72
C PRO A 186 18.14 -17.66 -13.12
N GLY A 187 17.21 -18.27 -12.37
CA GLY A 187 17.45 -19.53 -11.66
C GLY A 187 16.21 -19.97 -10.89
N ILE A 188 16.21 -21.20 -10.34
CA ILE A 188 15.07 -21.81 -9.63
C ILE A 188 14.47 -20.92 -8.52
N TYR A 189 15.26 -20.00 -7.97
CA TYR A 189 14.84 -19.09 -6.91
C TYR A 189 14.54 -17.67 -7.38
N ALA A 190 14.57 -17.34 -8.67
CA ALA A 190 14.72 -15.96 -9.11
C ALA A 190 13.69 -14.98 -8.54
N GLN A 191 12.39 -15.28 -8.67
CA GLN A 191 11.33 -14.44 -8.12
C GLN A 191 11.29 -14.51 -6.59
N THR A 192 11.51 -15.69 -6.01
CA THR A 192 11.55 -15.89 -4.56
C THR A 192 12.69 -15.10 -3.91
N LEU A 193 13.89 -15.08 -4.49
CA LEU A 193 15.00 -14.22 -4.06
C LEU A 193 14.64 -12.75 -4.20
N ARG A 194 14.05 -12.31 -5.32
CA ARG A 194 13.72 -10.89 -5.50
C ARG A 194 12.61 -10.39 -4.58
N THR A 195 11.67 -11.24 -4.17
CA THR A 195 10.42 -10.78 -3.54
C THR A 195 9.88 -11.66 -2.41
N GLY A 196 10.47 -12.81 -2.10
CA GLY A 196 9.96 -13.75 -1.11
C GLY A 196 8.67 -14.46 -1.54
N GLU A 197 8.33 -14.42 -2.82
CA GLU A 197 7.15 -15.09 -3.36
C GLU A 197 7.37 -16.59 -3.51
N ILE A 198 6.37 -17.37 -3.11
CA ILE A 198 6.29 -18.81 -3.34
C ILE A 198 4.92 -19.11 -3.93
N TYR A 199 4.88 -19.77 -5.08
CA TYR A 199 3.64 -20.20 -5.72
C TYR A 199 3.38 -21.68 -5.40
N ALA A 200 2.80 -21.94 -4.23
CA ALA A 200 2.52 -23.29 -3.75
C ALA A 200 1.16 -23.39 -3.06
N GLY A 201 0.45 -24.50 -3.29
CA GLY A 201 -0.81 -24.78 -2.63
C GLY A 201 -0.67 -25.32 -1.21
N GLN A 202 0.55 -25.65 -0.79
CA GLN A 202 0.84 -26.23 0.52
C GLN A 202 0.61 -25.20 1.62
N PHE A 203 0.08 -25.64 2.75
CA PHE A 203 -0.05 -24.82 3.94
C PHE A 203 1.33 -24.47 4.49
N MET A 204 1.53 -23.21 4.87
CA MET A 204 2.84 -22.76 5.35
C MET A 204 3.29 -23.51 6.60
N SER A 205 2.35 -23.86 7.47
CA SER A 205 2.58 -24.69 8.66
C SER A 205 3.17 -26.07 8.35
N SER A 206 2.99 -26.58 7.13
CA SER A 206 3.51 -27.87 6.67
C SER A 206 4.88 -27.79 5.98
N SER A 207 5.44 -26.59 5.76
CA SER A 207 6.78 -26.44 5.18
C SER A 207 7.88 -26.86 6.17
N LEU A 208 9.12 -27.08 5.70
CA LEU A 208 10.29 -27.28 6.57
C LEU A 208 10.80 -25.96 7.18
N LEU A 209 10.33 -24.81 6.70
CA LEU A 209 10.82 -23.51 7.13
C LEU A 209 10.53 -23.23 8.62
N ASN A 210 11.48 -22.58 9.29
CA ASN A 210 11.35 -22.11 10.66
C ASN A 210 10.64 -20.74 10.71
N LEU A 211 9.29 -20.77 10.66
CA LEU A 211 8.46 -19.57 10.58
C LEU A 211 8.00 -19.09 11.96
N GLU A 212 7.96 -17.78 12.16
CA GLU A 212 7.28 -17.14 13.29
C GLU A 212 5.83 -17.62 13.35
N GLY A 213 5.44 -18.20 14.49
CA GLY A 213 4.10 -18.71 14.68
C GLY A 213 3.72 -19.80 13.67
N LYS A 214 4.67 -20.62 13.20
CA LYS A 214 4.50 -21.65 12.14
C LYS A 214 3.13 -22.34 12.14
N PHE A 215 2.73 -22.90 13.27
CA PHE A 215 1.49 -23.68 13.40
C PHE A 215 0.21 -22.86 13.38
N THR A 216 0.30 -21.53 13.48
CA THR A 216 -0.83 -20.59 13.36
C THR A 216 -1.10 -20.17 11.91
N HIS A 217 -0.19 -20.48 10.96
CA HIS A 217 -0.44 -20.25 9.54
C HIS A 217 -1.33 -21.36 8.97
N ASP A 218 -2.64 -21.20 9.07
CA ASP A 218 -3.67 -22.09 8.53
C ASP A 218 -4.06 -21.78 7.07
N ARG A 219 -3.10 -21.24 6.30
CA ARG A 219 -3.26 -20.82 4.91
C ARG A 219 -2.19 -21.40 4.00
N PRO A 220 -2.48 -21.54 2.69
CA PRO A 220 -1.47 -21.87 1.70
C PRO A 220 -0.48 -20.71 1.47
N TRP A 221 0.65 -21.01 0.84
CA TRP A 221 1.57 -20.01 0.32
C TRP A 221 0.88 -19.11 -0.72
N ASP A 222 0.11 -19.69 -1.64
CA ASP A 222 -0.74 -18.98 -2.60
C ASP A 222 -2.11 -19.65 -2.76
N VAL A 223 -3.19 -18.87 -2.65
CA VAL A 223 -4.57 -19.40 -2.76
C VAL A 223 -4.93 -19.90 -4.15
N HIS A 224 -4.30 -19.39 -5.22
CA HIS A 224 -4.54 -19.85 -6.60
C HIS A 224 -3.87 -21.20 -6.84
N ALA A 225 -2.62 -21.36 -6.38
CA ALA A 225 -1.93 -22.64 -6.40
C ALA A 225 -2.70 -23.71 -5.60
N ALA A 226 -3.26 -23.35 -4.44
CA ALA A 226 -4.10 -24.24 -3.64
C ALA A 226 -5.43 -24.64 -4.33
N ARG A 227 -5.83 -23.91 -5.38
CA ARG A 227 -6.99 -24.25 -6.23
C ARG A 227 -6.59 -24.99 -7.50
N GLY A 228 -5.31 -25.37 -7.64
CA GLY A 228 -4.80 -26.15 -8.76
C GLY A 228 -4.51 -25.33 -10.03
N LEU A 229 -4.59 -23.99 -9.95
CA LEU A 229 -4.26 -23.13 -11.08
C LEU A 229 -2.78 -23.25 -11.42
N GLN A 230 -2.48 -23.44 -12.70
CA GLN A 230 -1.13 -23.47 -13.22
C GLN A 230 -0.66 -22.07 -13.63
N CYS A 231 0.66 -21.85 -13.69
CA CYS A 231 1.21 -20.60 -14.21
C CYS A 231 0.61 -20.23 -15.58
N SER A 232 0.42 -21.21 -16.46
CA SER A 232 -0.17 -21.04 -17.80
C SER A 232 -1.67 -20.68 -17.81
N ASP A 233 -2.38 -20.88 -16.69
CA ASP A 233 -3.78 -20.46 -16.55
C ASP A 233 -3.90 -18.94 -16.44
N CYS A 234 -2.93 -18.31 -15.77
CA CYS A 234 -2.84 -16.86 -15.59
C CYS A 234 -1.91 -16.20 -16.62
N HIS A 235 -0.84 -16.88 -17.05
CA HIS A 235 0.12 -16.45 -18.07
C HIS A 235 -0.14 -17.18 -19.39
N TYR A 236 -0.97 -16.58 -20.22
CA TYR A 236 -1.52 -17.23 -21.42
C TYR A 236 -0.95 -16.62 -22.70
N SER A 237 -0.96 -17.43 -23.76
CA SER A 237 -0.62 -16.99 -25.10
C SER A 237 -1.57 -15.90 -25.60
N ALA A 238 -1.05 -14.81 -26.16
CA ALA A 238 -1.86 -13.66 -26.57
C ALA A 238 -2.93 -14.01 -27.63
N ASN A 239 -2.70 -15.07 -28.41
CA ASN A 239 -3.62 -15.55 -29.43
C ASN A 239 -4.48 -16.77 -28.99
N HIS A 240 -4.52 -17.07 -27.69
CA HIS A 240 -5.31 -18.16 -27.13
C HIS A 240 -6.81 -18.03 -27.49
N PRO A 241 -7.45 -19.04 -28.10
CA PRO A 241 -8.81 -18.93 -28.67
C PRO A 241 -9.87 -18.37 -27.70
N GLN A 242 -9.82 -18.79 -26.43
CA GLN A 242 -10.80 -18.37 -25.41
C GLN A 242 -10.38 -17.11 -24.62
N LYS A 243 -9.08 -16.78 -24.59
CA LYS A 243 -8.53 -15.71 -23.73
C LYS A 243 -8.07 -14.49 -24.53
N ALA A 244 -7.95 -14.58 -25.86
CA ALA A 244 -7.55 -13.48 -26.72
C ALA A 244 -8.48 -12.26 -26.64
N THR A 245 -9.76 -12.49 -26.30
CA THR A 245 -10.76 -11.42 -26.04
C THR A 245 -10.43 -10.59 -24.79
N TRP A 246 -9.59 -11.11 -23.88
CA TRP A 246 -9.14 -10.36 -22.71
C TRP A 246 -8.17 -9.24 -23.08
N ILE A 247 -7.50 -9.35 -24.24
CA ILE A 247 -6.53 -8.40 -24.77
C ILE A 247 -7.18 -7.51 -25.85
N LYS A 248 -8.00 -8.08 -26.74
CA LYS A 248 -8.68 -7.35 -27.82
C LYS A 248 -10.15 -7.10 -27.46
N LYS A 249 -10.54 -5.82 -27.33
CA LYS A 249 -11.95 -5.42 -27.33
C LYS A 249 -12.55 -5.74 -28.71
N GLY A 250 -13.20 -6.90 -28.83
CA GLY A 250 -14.05 -7.20 -29.97
C GLY A 250 -15.19 -6.16 -30.09
N PRO A 251 -15.85 -6.06 -31.25
CA PRO A 251 -17.05 -5.24 -31.39
C PRO A 251 -18.06 -5.55 -30.28
N VAL A 252 -18.54 -4.52 -29.57
CA VAL A 252 -19.34 -4.63 -28.33
C VAL A 252 -20.63 -5.47 -28.49
N HIS A 253 -21.09 -5.66 -29.72
CA HIS A 253 -22.30 -6.44 -30.05
C HIS A 253 -22.04 -7.93 -30.31
N LEU A 254 -20.78 -8.36 -30.48
CA LEU A 254 -20.44 -9.75 -30.75
C LEU A 254 -20.31 -10.52 -29.43
N LYS A 255 -21.10 -11.59 -29.28
CA LYS A 255 -20.94 -12.54 -28.18
C LYS A 255 -19.72 -13.44 -28.37
N GLU A 256 -19.39 -13.77 -29.61
CA GLU A 256 -18.16 -14.43 -30.01
C GLU A 256 -17.60 -13.76 -31.27
N ASP A 257 -16.28 -13.58 -31.33
CA ASP A 257 -15.61 -13.03 -32.51
C ASP A 257 -15.23 -14.18 -33.46
N PRO A 258 -15.88 -14.34 -34.63
CA PRO A 258 -15.58 -15.44 -35.56
C PRO A 258 -14.16 -15.36 -36.15
N ARG A 259 -13.41 -14.29 -35.87
CA ARG A 259 -12.00 -14.14 -36.23
C ARG A 259 -11.05 -14.75 -35.18
N SER A 260 -11.57 -15.32 -34.09
CA SER A 260 -10.76 -16.10 -33.15
C SER A 260 -10.13 -17.31 -33.87
N LEU A 261 -8.86 -17.60 -33.58
CA LEU A 261 -8.20 -18.77 -34.16
C LEU A 261 -8.94 -20.06 -33.76
N SER A 262 -9.09 -20.99 -34.69
CA SER A 262 -9.50 -22.35 -34.33
C SER A 262 -8.46 -22.98 -33.39
N ILE A 263 -8.87 -23.94 -32.56
CA ILE A 263 -7.95 -24.65 -31.67
C ILE A 263 -6.82 -25.30 -32.48
N SER A 264 -7.10 -25.88 -33.65
CA SER A 264 -6.08 -26.46 -34.53
C SER A 264 -5.08 -25.43 -35.06
N ALA A 265 -5.53 -24.23 -35.44
CA ALA A 265 -4.66 -23.16 -35.89
C ALA A 265 -3.81 -22.59 -34.74
N TYR A 266 -4.40 -22.46 -33.55
CA TYR A 266 -3.70 -22.06 -32.34
C TYR A 266 -2.63 -23.07 -31.94
N LEU A 267 -2.94 -24.37 -31.90
CA LEU A 267 -1.96 -25.41 -31.56
C LEU A 267 -0.78 -25.43 -32.54
N LYS A 268 -1.01 -25.12 -33.82
CA LYS A 268 0.06 -24.99 -34.81
C LYS A 268 0.90 -23.73 -34.60
N ARG A 269 0.30 -22.60 -34.22
CA ARG A 269 0.96 -21.28 -34.11
C ARG A 269 0.62 -20.57 -32.80
N PRO A 270 0.94 -21.14 -31.62
CA PRO A 270 0.71 -20.47 -30.34
C PRO A 270 1.73 -19.34 -30.16
N ASP A 271 1.24 -18.16 -29.77
CA ASP A 271 2.08 -16.99 -29.50
C ASP A 271 2.80 -17.17 -28.16
N HIS A 272 4.14 -17.22 -28.17
CA HIS A 272 4.94 -17.41 -26.96
C HIS A 272 5.33 -16.08 -26.26
N GLU A 273 4.71 -14.98 -26.66
CA GLU A 273 4.71 -13.73 -25.92
C GLU A 273 3.59 -13.78 -24.87
N LEU A 274 3.84 -14.54 -23.80
CA LEU A 274 2.84 -14.76 -22.74
C LEU A 274 2.39 -13.44 -22.12
N LYS A 275 1.07 -13.31 -21.91
CA LYS A 275 0.44 -12.18 -21.23
C LYS A 275 -0.11 -12.65 -19.88
N ALA A 276 0.07 -11.83 -18.86
CA ALA A 276 -0.49 -12.08 -17.54
C ALA A 276 -1.92 -11.55 -17.46
N ALA A 277 -2.84 -12.36 -16.93
CA ALA A 277 -4.19 -11.92 -16.59
C ALA A 277 -4.14 -10.93 -15.43
N THR A 278 -4.94 -9.86 -15.54
CA THR A 278 -5.25 -9.04 -14.34
C THR A 278 -6.29 -9.77 -13.50
N CYS A 279 -6.34 -9.47 -12.20
CA CYS A 279 -7.29 -10.11 -11.28
C CYS A 279 -8.75 -9.94 -11.76
N GLU A 280 -9.07 -8.81 -12.39
CA GLU A 280 -10.42 -8.49 -12.85
C GLU A 280 -10.89 -9.33 -14.05
N LYS A 281 -9.99 -10.08 -14.71
CA LYS A 281 -10.39 -11.04 -15.76
C LYS A 281 -11.13 -12.25 -15.21
N CYS A 282 -10.89 -12.59 -13.94
CA CYS A 282 -11.53 -13.72 -13.24
C CYS A 282 -12.40 -13.27 -12.07
N HIS A 283 -12.13 -12.12 -11.47
CA HIS A 283 -12.82 -11.63 -10.27
C HIS A 283 -13.59 -10.35 -10.55
N ASP A 284 -14.80 -10.26 -10.01
CA ASP A 284 -15.56 -9.02 -9.93
C ASP A 284 -15.42 -8.45 -8.51
N PRO A 285 -14.58 -7.44 -8.30
CA PRO A 285 -14.34 -6.93 -6.95
C PRO A 285 -15.59 -6.31 -6.32
N LEU A 286 -16.57 -5.84 -7.12
CA LEU A 286 -17.78 -5.20 -6.62
C LEU A 286 -18.78 -6.22 -6.03
N LYS A 287 -18.69 -7.49 -6.44
CA LYS A 287 -19.56 -8.55 -5.94
C LYS A 287 -19.07 -9.18 -4.64
N VAL A 288 -17.76 -9.16 -4.38
CA VAL A 288 -17.13 -9.91 -3.29
C VAL A 288 -16.69 -9.03 -2.10
N HIS A 289 -16.50 -7.72 -2.29
CA HIS A 289 -16.05 -6.80 -1.23
C HIS A 289 -17.16 -5.94 -0.61
N LYS A 290 -18.39 -6.47 -0.45
CA LYS A 290 -19.56 -5.69 0.01
C LYS A 290 -19.38 -4.98 1.36
N SER A 291 -18.52 -5.50 2.23
CA SER A 291 -18.20 -4.92 3.55
C SER A 291 -17.15 -3.82 3.50
N MET A 292 -16.44 -3.66 2.38
CA MET A 292 -15.41 -2.64 2.21
C MET A 292 -16.06 -1.33 1.74
N PRO A 293 -15.83 -0.20 2.43
CA PRO A 293 -16.36 1.09 1.98
C PRO A 293 -15.65 1.54 0.71
N TYR A 294 -16.40 2.12 -0.24
CA TYR A 294 -15.85 2.70 -1.47
C TYR A 294 -14.97 1.72 -2.28
N VAL A 295 -15.46 0.50 -2.52
CA VAL A 295 -14.72 -0.56 -3.25
C VAL A 295 -14.17 -0.05 -4.59
N GLU A 296 -14.99 0.62 -5.39
CA GLU A 296 -14.59 1.16 -6.70
C GLU A 296 -13.36 2.06 -6.57
N ARG A 297 -13.37 2.98 -5.61
CA ARG A 297 -12.25 3.90 -5.38
C ARG A 297 -10.98 3.15 -4.98
N HIS A 298 -11.11 2.14 -4.11
CA HIS A 298 -9.95 1.33 -3.72
C HIS A 298 -9.41 0.54 -4.90
N THR A 299 -10.24 -0.09 -5.72
CA THR A 299 -9.78 -0.87 -6.89
C THR A 299 -9.20 -0.01 -8.02
N GLN A 300 -9.59 1.26 -8.11
CA GLN A 300 -8.97 2.22 -9.03
C GLN A 300 -7.63 2.75 -8.53
N ALA A 301 -7.47 2.90 -7.22
CA ALA A 301 -6.24 3.43 -6.62
C ALA A 301 -5.21 2.35 -6.29
N LEU A 302 -5.65 1.12 -5.98
CA LEU A 302 -4.83 0.01 -5.53
C LEU A 302 -4.92 -1.15 -6.53
N ALA A 303 -3.78 -1.76 -6.84
CA ALA A 303 -3.75 -3.10 -7.40
C ALA A 303 -4.27 -4.11 -6.35
N CYS A 304 -4.94 -5.18 -6.77
CA CYS A 304 -5.50 -6.16 -5.84
C CYS A 304 -4.44 -6.74 -4.88
N GLN A 305 -3.22 -6.95 -5.38
CA GLN A 305 -2.07 -7.43 -4.62
C GLN A 305 -1.70 -6.53 -3.44
N ALA A 306 -2.02 -5.23 -3.49
CA ALA A 306 -1.79 -4.34 -2.36
C ALA A 306 -2.50 -4.84 -1.10
N CYS A 307 -3.71 -5.39 -1.23
CA CYS A 307 -4.44 -5.99 -0.11
C CYS A 307 -4.20 -7.49 0.02
N HIS A 308 -3.95 -8.18 -1.09
CA HIS A 308 -3.90 -9.63 -1.14
C HIS A 308 -2.49 -10.25 -1.07
N SER A 309 -1.42 -9.46 -1.08
CA SER A 309 -0.04 -9.92 -0.77
C SER A 309 0.58 -9.02 0.32
N PRO A 310 0.03 -9.01 1.55
CA PRO A 310 0.39 -8.00 2.55
C PRO A 310 1.67 -8.33 3.33
N LYS A 311 2.02 -9.61 3.46
CA LYS A 311 3.22 -10.09 4.17
C LYS A 311 3.70 -11.40 3.54
N LEU A 312 5.00 -11.49 3.26
CA LEU A 312 5.66 -12.65 2.66
C LEU A 312 6.68 -13.23 3.65
N TYR A 313 6.84 -14.55 3.65
CA TYR A 313 7.61 -15.28 4.68
C TYR A 313 8.82 -16.04 4.14
N ALA A 314 9.00 -16.13 2.82
CA ALA A 314 10.25 -16.66 2.28
C ALA A 314 11.34 -15.59 2.35
N PRO A 315 12.63 -15.98 2.43
CA PRO A 315 13.75 -15.03 2.35
C PRO A 315 13.65 -14.22 1.05
N ALA A 316 13.64 -12.89 1.19
CA ALA A 316 13.65 -11.95 0.07
C ALA A 316 14.89 -11.07 0.16
N LEU A 317 15.50 -10.70 -0.96
CA LEU A 317 16.66 -9.83 -0.95
C LEU A 317 16.33 -8.46 -0.37
N LYS A 318 17.22 -8.00 0.49
CA LYS A 318 17.32 -6.64 0.99
C LYS A 318 18.40 -5.89 0.20
N ALA A 319 19.55 -6.55 0.10
CA ALA A 319 20.76 -6.08 -0.56
C ALA A 319 21.49 -7.27 -1.19
N VAL A 320 22.19 -7.04 -2.28
CA VAL A 320 23.12 -8.00 -2.89
C VAL A 320 24.35 -7.29 -3.42
N ASP A 321 25.53 -7.72 -2.98
CA ASP A 321 26.81 -7.27 -3.51
C ASP A 321 27.37 -8.36 -4.44
N ARG A 322 27.29 -8.09 -5.74
CA ARG A 322 27.82 -8.93 -6.83
C ARG A 322 29.24 -8.53 -7.22
N THR A 323 29.86 -7.58 -6.51
CA THR A 323 31.24 -7.14 -6.78
C THR A 323 32.28 -8.06 -6.15
N VAL A 324 31.86 -8.84 -5.15
CA VAL A 324 32.63 -9.84 -4.41
C VAL A 324 31.97 -11.21 -4.52
N ILE A 325 32.76 -12.26 -4.24
CA ILE A 325 32.32 -13.65 -4.33
C ILE A 325 32.65 -14.34 -3.01
N THR A 326 31.66 -15.03 -2.46
CA THR A 326 31.78 -15.87 -1.25
C THR A 326 32.54 -17.16 -1.56
N GLN A 327 33.01 -17.87 -0.52
CA GLN A 327 33.72 -19.15 -0.68
C GLN A 327 32.89 -20.22 -1.41
N ASP A 328 31.56 -20.11 -1.38
CA ASP A 328 30.66 -21.03 -2.09
C ASP A 328 30.42 -20.63 -3.56
N GLY A 329 30.98 -19.49 -3.99
CA GLY A 329 30.90 -18.99 -5.37
C GLY A 329 29.73 -18.05 -5.65
N GLY A 330 28.86 -17.78 -4.69
CA GLY A 330 27.75 -16.82 -4.80
C GLY A 330 28.12 -15.40 -4.36
N PRO A 331 27.25 -14.40 -4.60
CA PRO A 331 27.43 -13.03 -4.13
C PRO A 331 27.20 -12.92 -2.61
N VAL A 332 27.57 -11.79 -2.01
CA VAL A 332 27.16 -11.47 -0.63
C VAL A 332 25.71 -10.99 -0.65
N MET A 333 24.84 -11.64 0.11
CA MET A 333 23.40 -11.35 0.13
C MET A 333 22.92 -11.04 1.54
N GLN A 334 22.01 -10.09 1.63
CA GLN A 334 21.27 -9.79 2.85
C GLN A 334 19.79 -10.01 2.59
N PHE A 335 19.11 -10.65 3.54
CA PHE A 335 17.70 -11.03 3.41
C PHE A 335 16.79 -10.19 4.29
N ARG A 336 15.53 -10.06 3.86
CA ARG A 336 14.42 -9.44 4.57
C ARG A 336 13.59 -10.51 5.24
N GLY A 337 13.02 -10.16 6.40
CA GLY A 337 12.12 -11.03 7.13
C GLY A 337 12.82 -12.21 7.81
N ILE A 338 14.15 -12.20 7.89
CA ILE A 338 14.96 -13.18 8.60
C ILE A 338 15.61 -12.48 9.79
N GLU A 339 15.27 -12.90 11.01
CA GLU A 339 15.87 -12.34 12.24
C GLU A 339 17.17 -13.06 12.60
N HIS A 340 17.20 -14.38 12.42
CA HIS A 340 18.35 -15.21 12.70
C HIS A 340 18.62 -16.13 11.50
N ALA A 341 19.77 -15.93 10.87
CA ALA A 341 20.29 -16.80 9.82
C ALA A 341 21.47 -17.58 10.41
N GLU A 342 21.19 -18.77 10.96
CA GLU A 342 22.24 -19.67 11.42
C GLU A 342 22.58 -20.64 10.30
N TYR A 343 23.89 -20.81 10.06
CA TYR A 343 24.42 -21.69 9.03
C TYR A 343 23.91 -21.31 7.61
N LYS A 344 24.55 -21.82 6.56
CA LYS A 344 24.09 -21.61 5.18
C LYS A 344 22.93 -22.56 4.83
N ALA A 345 21.95 -22.67 5.74
CA ALA A 345 20.86 -23.63 5.71
C ALA A 345 19.49 -22.90 5.83
N PRO A 346 18.91 -22.43 4.70
CA PRO A 346 17.73 -21.56 4.70
C PRO A 346 16.52 -22.09 5.46
N ASN A 347 16.34 -23.41 5.54
CA ASN A 347 15.24 -24.03 6.28
C ASN A 347 15.29 -23.78 7.80
N THR A 348 16.49 -23.55 8.36
CA THR A 348 16.70 -23.34 9.80
C THR A 348 16.54 -21.87 10.21
N TRP A 349 16.63 -20.95 9.24
CA TRP A 349 16.56 -19.52 9.48
C TRP A 349 15.21 -19.12 10.07
N TYR A 350 15.25 -18.36 11.15
CA TYR A 350 14.04 -17.87 11.80
C TYR A 350 13.42 -16.75 10.97
N SER A 351 12.35 -17.09 10.25
CA SER A 351 11.64 -16.18 9.36
C SER A 351 10.41 -15.58 10.03
N VAL A 352 10.47 -14.29 10.31
CA VAL A 352 9.34 -13.47 10.75
C VAL A 352 8.55 -12.89 9.56
N GLY A 353 9.09 -13.01 8.35
CA GLY A 353 8.52 -12.43 7.13
C GLY A 353 8.61 -10.90 7.09
N TYR A 354 8.24 -10.32 5.95
CA TYR A 354 8.32 -8.88 5.73
C TYR A 354 7.10 -8.34 4.98
N GLN A 355 6.82 -7.05 5.16
CA GLN A 355 5.74 -6.35 4.47
C GLN A 355 6.30 -5.58 3.27
N PRO A 356 5.85 -5.88 2.04
CA PRO A 356 6.24 -5.10 0.86
C PRO A 356 5.73 -3.66 0.97
N ILE A 357 6.54 -2.69 0.54
CA ILE A 357 6.11 -1.29 0.46
C ILE A 357 5.07 -1.11 -0.64
N LEU A 358 4.26 -0.05 -0.58
CA LEU A 358 3.38 0.33 -1.68
C LEU A 358 4.08 1.38 -2.54
N GLY A 359 4.29 1.04 -3.80
CA GLY A 359 4.86 1.89 -4.86
C GLY A 359 3.87 2.09 -6.01
N ARG A 360 4.22 2.88 -7.02
CA ARG A 360 3.34 3.15 -8.18
C ARG A 360 3.63 2.22 -9.35
N LYS A 361 2.57 1.77 -10.01
CA LYS A 361 2.62 0.85 -11.16
C LYS A 361 1.77 1.37 -12.30
N HIS A 362 2.32 1.35 -13.52
CA HIS A 362 1.53 1.53 -14.73
C HIS A 362 0.59 0.33 -14.95
N THR A 363 -0.67 0.63 -15.24
CA THR A 363 -1.71 -0.32 -15.60
C THR A 363 -2.40 0.17 -16.88
N ASP A 364 -3.15 -0.70 -17.55
CA ASP A 364 -3.86 -0.35 -18.78
C ASP A 364 -4.84 0.83 -18.59
N ASP A 365 -5.37 0.99 -17.38
CA ASP A 365 -6.37 2.01 -17.02
C ASP A 365 -5.79 3.21 -16.26
N GLY A 366 -4.45 3.34 -16.15
CA GLY A 366 -3.78 4.44 -15.46
C GLY A 366 -2.69 3.99 -14.50
N VAL A 367 -2.47 4.74 -13.41
CA VAL A 367 -1.45 4.41 -12.39
C VAL A 367 -2.14 3.97 -11.11
N ARG A 368 -1.74 2.81 -10.57
CA ARG A 368 -2.24 2.28 -9.29
C ARG A 368 -1.08 2.06 -8.32
N PHE A 369 -1.38 2.03 -7.03
CA PHE A 369 -0.41 1.58 -6.03
C PHE A 369 -0.37 0.05 -5.97
N ALA A 370 0.83 -0.51 -5.97
CA ALA A 370 1.09 -1.95 -5.94
C ALA A 370 2.21 -2.28 -4.95
N PRO A 371 2.27 -3.52 -4.43
CA PRO A 371 3.33 -3.94 -3.52
C PRO A 371 4.66 -4.16 -4.26
N TYR A 372 5.75 -3.68 -3.67
CA TYR A 372 7.12 -3.82 -4.18
C TYR A 372 8.10 -4.27 -3.09
N ASN A 373 9.14 -5.00 -3.51
CA ASN A 373 10.35 -5.23 -2.74
C ASN A 373 11.53 -4.44 -3.35
N PRO A 374 11.98 -3.35 -2.72
CA PRO A 374 13.21 -2.66 -3.12
C PRO A 374 14.45 -3.48 -2.73
N VAL A 375 15.37 -3.64 -3.67
CA VAL A 375 16.65 -4.35 -3.47
C VAL A 375 17.80 -3.43 -3.87
N ALA A 376 18.77 -3.23 -2.98
CA ALA A 376 20.03 -2.59 -3.34
C ALA A 376 20.97 -3.61 -3.99
N THR A 377 21.52 -3.27 -5.14
CA THR A 377 22.43 -4.12 -5.91
C THR A 377 23.70 -3.34 -6.22
N TRP A 378 24.85 -3.93 -5.91
CA TRP A 378 26.14 -3.49 -6.42
C TRP A 378 26.66 -4.52 -7.42
N GLU A 379 27.09 -4.06 -8.58
CA GLU A 379 27.57 -4.93 -9.64
C GLU A 379 28.66 -4.27 -10.48
N TRP A 380 29.50 -5.09 -11.10
CA TRP A 380 30.45 -4.65 -12.11
C TRP A 380 29.74 -4.43 -13.44
N VAL A 381 30.01 -3.31 -14.09
CA VAL A 381 29.49 -2.95 -15.42
C VAL A 381 30.61 -2.45 -16.32
N SER A 382 30.45 -2.64 -17.63
CA SER A 382 31.28 -1.98 -18.64
C SER A 382 30.96 -0.48 -18.67
N SER A 383 31.98 0.39 -18.62
CA SER A 383 31.75 1.84 -18.68
C SER A 383 31.40 2.35 -20.09
N GLU A 384 31.59 1.54 -21.14
CA GLU A 384 31.28 1.94 -22.52
C GLU A 384 29.77 1.92 -22.80
N ASP A 385 29.07 0.92 -22.28
CA ASP A 385 27.67 0.61 -22.61
C ASP A 385 26.78 0.30 -21.40
N GLY A 386 27.35 0.24 -20.18
CA GLY A 386 26.61 -0.04 -18.95
C GLY A 386 26.16 -1.48 -18.81
N THR A 387 26.68 -2.40 -19.64
CA THR A 387 26.35 -3.83 -19.59
C THR A 387 26.89 -4.47 -18.32
N PRO A 388 26.08 -5.27 -17.58
CA PRO A 388 26.57 -6.03 -16.44
C PRO A 388 27.65 -7.03 -16.86
N VAL A 389 28.69 -7.15 -16.03
CA VAL A 389 29.75 -8.15 -16.21
C VAL A 389 29.21 -9.52 -15.85
N ASP A 390 29.56 -10.52 -16.66
CA ASP A 390 29.18 -11.92 -16.42
C ASP A 390 29.66 -12.39 -15.03
N ALA A 391 28.76 -12.94 -14.23
CA ALA A 391 29.05 -13.42 -12.88
C ALA A 391 30.16 -14.47 -12.84
N GLN A 392 30.33 -15.28 -13.89
CA GLN A 392 31.41 -16.26 -14.00
C GLN A 392 32.78 -15.59 -14.17
N LEU A 393 32.86 -14.46 -14.89
CA LEU A 393 34.11 -13.70 -14.99
C LEU A 393 34.50 -13.12 -13.63
N VAL A 394 33.54 -12.58 -12.88
CA VAL A 394 33.77 -12.12 -11.51
C VAL A 394 34.22 -13.30 -10.64
N ARG A 395 33.53 -14.45 -10.69
CA ARG A 395 33.93 -15.67 -9.96
C ARG A 395 35.35 -16.11 -10.25
N GLN A 396 35.78 -16.09 -11.51
CA GLN A 396 37.14 -16.48 -11.91
C GLN A 396 38.23 -15.58 -11.31
N VAL A 397 37.92 -14.32 -11.01
CA VAL A 397 38.85 -13.40 -10.33
C VAL A 397 39.08 -13.80 -8.88
N PHE A 398 38.03 -14.24 -8.18
CA PHE A 398 38.10 -14.55 -6.75
C PHE A 398 38.51 -15.99 -6.46
N ILE A 399 37.98 -16.94 -7.22
CA ILE A 399 38.09 -18.38 -6.97
C ILE A 399 38.99 -19.04 -8.02
N GLY A 400 39.93 -19.87 -7.56
CA GLY A 400 40.82 -20.68 -8.39
C GLY A 400 40.12 -21.92 -8.97
N GLU A 401 40.84 -22.65 -9.82
CA GLU A 401 40.34 -23.93 -10.37
C GLU A 401 40.15 -25.00 -9.29
N ASP A 402 40.84 -24.88 -8.16
CA ASP A 402 40.72 -25.74 -6.98
C ASP A 402 39.49 -25.42 -6.11
N GLY A 403 38.69 -24.43 -6.50
CA GLY A 403 37.49 -23.99 -5.78
C GLY A 403 37.78 -23.15 -4.54
N LYS A 404 39.03 -22.77 -4.28
CA LYS A 404 39.43 -21.93 -3.13
C LYS A 404 39.66 -20.49 -3.55
N TYR A 405 39.65 -19.57 -2.59
CA TYR A 405 40.10 -18.22 -2.84
C TYR A 405 41.54 -18.20 -3.36
N ARG A 406 41.80 -17.38 -4.38
CA ARG A 406 43.17 -17.22 -4.89
C ARG A 406 44.06 -16.55 -3.83
N PRO A 407 45.34 -16.92 -3.70
CA PRO A 407 46.22 -16.37 -2.66
C PRO A 407 46.37 -14.84 -2.68
N ASP A 408 46.34 -14.24 -3.87
CA ASP A 408 46.38 -12.80 -4.06
C ASP A 408 45.09 -12.08 -3.63
N ILE A 409 43.96 -12.78 -3.65
CA ILE A 409 42.66 -12.28 -3.18
C ILE A 409 42.57 -12.37 -1.66
N ILE A 410 43.07 -13.46 -1.05
CA ILE A 410 43.22 -13.56 0.41
C ILE A 410 44.06 -12.38 0.89
N LYS A 411 45.25 -12.18 0.33
CA LYS A 411 46.12 -11.04 0.68
C LYS A 411 45.45 -9.66 0.50
N LEU A 412 44.47 -9.55 -0.39
CA LEU A 412 43.78 -8.30 -0.67
C LEU A 412 42.67 -7.99 0.34
N LEU A 413 41.98 -9.02 0.84
CA LEU A 413 40.74 -8.88 1.61
C LEU A 413 40.86 -9.31 3.07
N ASP A 414 41.77 -10.23 3.39
CA ASP A 414 42.06 -10.71 4.75
C ASP A 414 42.70 -9.57 5.58
N LYS A 415 41.89 -8.94 6.41
CA LYS A 415 42.26 -7.77 7.24
C LYS A 415 42.85 -8.18 8.57
N ASP A 416 42.46 -9.33 9.12
CA ASP A 416 42.97 -9.82 10.40
C ASP A 416 44.16 -10.78 10.28
N ALA A 417 44.52 -11.14 9.05
CA ALA A 417 45.64 -11.98 8.67
C ALA A 417 45.54 -13.42 9.19
N ASP A 418 44.31 -13.94 9.35
CA ASP A 418 44.06 -15.32 9.78
C ASP A 418 44.16 -16.36 8.63
N GLY A 419 44.30 -15.89 7.38
CA GLY A 419 44.43 -16.71 6.18
C GLY A 419 43.10 -17.14 5.57
N LEU A 420 41.97 -16.66 6.10
CA LEU A 420 40.61 -16.86 5.61
C LEU A 420 40.01 -15.51 5.17
N ILE A 421 38.84 -15.57 4.53
CA ILE A 421 38.04 -14.37 4.23
C ILE A 421 36.68 -14.58 4.89
N SER A 422 36.41 -13.79 5.92
CA SER A 422 35.11 -13.73 6.58
C SER A 422 34.11 -12.90 5.77
N GLU A 423 32.81 -13.05 6.05
CA GLU A 423 31.78 -12.22 5.39
C GLU A 423 31.96 -10.72 5.67
N GLY A 424 32.52 -10.35 6.83
CA GLY A 424 32.83 -8.95 7.17
C GLY A 424 33.99 -8.35 6.37
N GLU A 425 34.79 -9.18 5.72
CA GLU A 425 35.92 -8.78 4.88
C GLU A 425 35.54 -8.70 3.39
N LEU A 426 34.41 -9.28 3.01
CA LEU A 426 33.83 -9.23 1.65
C LEU A 426 33.16 -7.87 1.38
N ALA A 427 33.91 -6.79 1.54
CA ALA A 427 33.54 -5.45 1.14
C ALA A 427 34.77 -4.74 0.56
N LEU A 428 34.73 -4.37 -0.73
CA LEU A 428 35.90 -3.82 -1.42
C LEU A 428 36.23 -2.40 -0.96
N SER A 429 37.44 -2.21 -0.42
CA SER A 429 38.04 -0.87 -0.26
C SER A 429 38.33 -0.24 -1.62
N LYS A 430 38.60 1.08 -1.66
CA LYS A 430 38.97 1.76 -2.91
C LYS A 430 40.21 1.13 -3.57
N GLU A 431 41.17 0.69 -2.77
CA GLU A 431 42.38 0.02 -3.24
C GLU A 431 42.05 -1.37 -3.83
N ALA A 432 41.20 -2.14 -3.15
CA ALA A 432 40.77 -3.45 -3.63
C ALA A 432 39.95 -3.35 -4.92
N GLN A 433 39.11 -2.33 -5.06
CA GLN A 433 38.35 -2.07 -6.29
C GLN A 433 39.28 -1.92 -7.51
N LEU A 434 40.38 -1.16 -7.38
CA LEU A 434 41.34 -0.97 -8.49
C LEU A 434 42.02 -2.28 -8.91
N VAL A 435 42.37 -3.14 -7.94
CA VAL A 435 42.99 -4.44 -8.23
C VAL A 435 42.01 -5.38 -8.95
N ILE A 436 40.76 -5.45 -8.50
CA ILE A 436 39.73 -6.27 -9.16
C ILE A 436 39.40 -5.72 -10.55
N GLN A 437 39.34 -4.39 -10.71
CA GLN A 437 39.15 -3.73 -12.00
C GLN A 437 40.22 -4.12 -13.02
N GLU A 438 41.50 -4.11 -12.62
CA GLU A 438 42.62 -4.54 -13.47
C GLU A 438 42.48 -6.02 -13.89
N LYS A 439 42.11 -6.89 -12.94
CA LYS A 439 41.91 -8.33 -13.22
C LYS A 439 40.76 -8.58 -14.18
N LEU A 440 39.62 -7.90 -14.01
CA LEU A 440 38.49 -7.99 -14.92
C LEU A 440 38.86 -7.45 -16.31
N SER A 441 39.65 -6.39 -16.38
CA SER A 441 40.17 -5.85 -17.64
C SER A 441 41.06 -6.86 -18.37
N ALA A 442 41.91 -7.58 -17.63
CA ALA A 442 42.73 -8.66 -18.19
C ALA A 442 41.91 -9.86 -18.71
N LEU A 443 40.69 -10.06 -18.18
CA LEU A 443 39.72 -11.05 -18.67
C LEU A 443 38.86 -10.53 -19.85
N GLY A 444 39.17 -9.35 -20.38
CA GLY A 444 38.50 -8.78 -21.56
C GLY A 444 37.27 -7.93 -21.24
N VAL A 445 36.99 -7.64 -19.96
CA VAL A 445 35.96 -6.68 -19.59
C VAL A 445 36.44 -5.28 -19.93
N LYS A 446 35.61 -4.52 -20.66
CA LYS A 446 35.98 -3.17 -21.10
C LYS A 446 35.73 -2.15 -20.00
N SER A 447 36.80 -1.51 -19.52
CA SER A 447 36.74 -0.43 -18.52
C SER A 447 35.75 -0.72 -17.38
N PRO A 448 35.94 -1.82 -16.63
CA PRO A 448 35.01 -2.24 -15.59
C PRO A 448 34.86 -1.14 -14.54
N GLN A 449 33.63 -0.88 -14.11
CA GLN A 449 33.34 0.03 -13.00
C GLN A 449 32.21 -0.55 -12.14
N ILE A 450 32.10 -0.11 -10.91
CA ILE A 450 31.01 -0.55 -10.03
C ILE A 450 29.82 0.39 -10.17
N ARG A 451 28.63 -0.18 -10.34
CA ARG A 451 27.35 0.52 -10.28
C ARG A 451 26.57 0.08 -9.04
N GLY A 452 26.09 1.04 -8.25
CA GLY A 452 25.13 0.83 -7.17
C GLY A 452 23.73 1.30 -7.58
N VAL A 453 22.76 0.39 -7.59
CA VAL A 453 21.36 0.68 -7.95
C VAL A 453 20.36 0.11 -6.95
N VAL A 454 19.21 0.76 -6.83
CA VAL A 454 18.04 0.24 -6.11
C VAL A 454 16.95 -0.11 -7.12
N GLU A 455 16.62 -1.40 -7.20
CA GLU A 455 15.58 -1.92 -8.08
C GLU A 455 14.31 -2.23 -7.28
N ALA A 456 13.15 -1.83 -7.77
CA ALA A 456 11.86 -2.12 -7.15
C ALA A 456 11.20 -3.33 -7.83
N HIS A 457 11.20 -4.49 -7.16
CA HIS A 457 10.60 -5.70 -7.70
C HIS A 457 9.12 -5.82 -7.34
N PRO A 458 8.20 -5.91 -8.32
CA PRO A 458 6.78 -5.99 -8.04
C PRO A 458 6.40 -7.34 -7.44
N VAL A 459 5.56 -7.31 -6.42
CA VAL A 459 4.94 -8.50 -5.82
C VAL A 459 3.60 -8.77 -6.53
N SER A 460 3.49 -9.95 -7.16
CA SER A 460 2.38 -10.42 -7.97
C SER A 460 1.73 -11.73 -7.48
N HIS A 461 2.41 -12.52 -6.65
CA HIS A 461 2.01 -13.81 -6.09
C HIS A 461 1.98 -13.78 -4.55
N GLY A 462 1.87 -14.95 -3.92
CA GLY A 462 1.69 -15.06 -2.47
C GLY A 462 0.31 -14.57 -2.04
N ILE A 463 -0.69 -14.78 -2.91
CA ILE A 463 -2.03 -14.22 -2.76
C ILE A 463 -2.73 -14.91 -1.58
N VAL A 464 -3.30 -14.11 -0.69
CA VAL A 464 -4.07 -14.55 0.47
C VAL A 464 -5.53 -14.12 0.39
N LYS A 465 -6.37 -14.68 1.26
CA LYS A 465 -7.80 -14.37 1.37
C LYS A 465 -8.22 -14.22 2.83
N GLY A 466 -9.41 -13.66 3.05
CA GLY A 466 -10.01 -13.54 4.38
C GLY A 466 -9.19 -12.65 5.31
N ASP A 467 -9.04 -13.09 6.56
CA ASP A 467 -8.42 -12.31 7.64
C ASP A 467 -6.91 -12.06 7.45
N PHE A 468 -6.28 -12.77 6.50
CA PHE A 468 -4.87 -12.59 6.17
C PHE A 468 -4.61 -11.41 5.24
N THR A 469 -5.65 -10.81 4.66
CA THR A 469 -5.51 -9.64 3.77
C THR A 469 -5.17 -8.37 4.56
N ALA A 470 -4.61 -7.34 3.91
CA ALA A 470 -4.49 -6.00 4.50
C ALA A 470 -5.85 -5.28 4.53
N ALA A 471 -6.82 -5.85 5.24
CA ALA A 471 -8.17 -5.29 5.38
C ALA A 471 -8.23 -4.10 6.37
N SER A 472 -7.22 -3.93 7.23
CA SER A 472 -7.17 -2.80 8.16
C SER A 472 -6.88 -1.50 7.41
N CYS A 473 -7.72 -0.48 7.62
CA CYS A 473 -7.54 0.85 7.02
C CYS A 473 -6.18 1.47 7.40
N GLU A 474 -5.64 1.18 8.59
CA GLU A 474 -4.36 1.71 9.06
C GLU A 474 -3.17 1.27 8.21
N SER A 475 -3.25 0.12 7.54
CA SER A 475 -2.17 -0.39 6.69
C SER A 475 -1.80 0.57 5.55
N CYS A 476 -2.71 1.49 5.21
CA CYS A 476 -2.59 2.46 4.12
C CYS A 476 -2.85 3.91 4.58
N HIS A 477 -3.84 4.13 5.45
CA HIS A 477 -4.29 5.47 5.83
C HIS A 477 -3.53 6.07 7.01
N SER A 478 -2.76 5.29 7.77
CA SER A 478 -1.98 5.81 8.89
C SER A 478 -0.75 6.63 8.43
N GLN A 479 -0.16 7.36 9.37
CA GLN A 479 1.11 8.05 9.13
C GLN A 479 2.30 7.10 9.06
N ASP A 480 2.21 5.88 9.59
CA ASP A 480 3.28 4.88 9.54
C ASP A 480 2.81 3.68 8.71
N SER A 481 2.38 3.97 7.49
CA SER A 481 1.77 2.99 6.60
C SER A 481 2.78 2.48 5.57
N ARG A 482 2.40 1.46 4.80
CA ARG A 482 3.26 0.87 3.76
C ARG A 482 3.71 1.85 2.67
N PHE A 483 3.12 3.04 2.60
CA PHE A 483 3.50 4.12 1.69
C PHE A 483 4.74 4.90 2.13
N ASN A 484 5.04 4.96 3.43
CA ASN A 484 6.15 5.76 3.96
C ASN A 484 6.95 5.08 5.07
N SER A 485 6.58 3.87 5.51
CA SER A 485 7.43 3.08 6.41
C SER A 485 8.84 3.02 5.83
N PRO A 486 9.87 3.46 6.59
CA PRO A 486 11.25 3.32 6.17
C PRO A 486 11.56 1.85 5.99
N ILE A 487 12.22 1.50 4.89
CA ILE A 487 12.65 0.13 4.64
C ILE A 487 14.15 0.11 4.47
N SER A 488 14.83 -0.68 5.29
CA SER A 488 16.26 -0.79 5.18
C SER A 488 16.68 -1.47 3.88
N LEU A 489 17.71 -0.98 3.21
CA LEU A 489 18.31 -1.52 1.98
C LEU A 489 19.58 -2.32 2.23
N GLY A 490 20.05 -2.41 3.47
CA GLY A 490 21.19 -3.25 3.84
C GLY A 490 22.06 -2.56 4.89
N THR A 491 22.80 -3.34 5.69
CA THR A 491 23.97 -2.80 6.38
C THR A 491 25.03 -2.42 5.36
N ILE A 492 25.91 -1.47 5.67
CA ILE A 492 26.99 -1.03 4.76
C ILE A 492 28.00 -2.17 4.60
N THR A 493 27.69 -3.12 3.72
CA THR A 493 28.61 -4.14 3.22
C THR A 493 28.87 -3.98 1.73
N GLY A 494 28.30 -2.95 1.09
CA GLY A 494 28.62 -2.60 -0.28
C GLY A 494 30.03 -2.03 -0.44
N PRO A 495 30.56 -1.98 -1.66
CA PRO A 495 31.87 -1.43 -1.97
C PRO A 495 32.00 0.03 -1.51
N GLN A 496 33.15 0.33 -0.91
CA GLN A 496 33.40 1.63 -0.27
C GLN A 496 33.31 2.79 -1.27
N GLY A 497 32.46 3.77 -0.95
CA GLY A 497 32.34 5.01 -1.73
C GLY A 497 31.54 4.89 -3.02
N VAL A 498 30.80 3.80 -3.22
CA VAL A 498 29.87 3.65 -4.34
C VAL A 498 28.47 4.09 -3.91
N GLU A 499 27.99 5.18 -4.50
CA GLU A 499 26.64 5.70 -4.24
C GLU A 499 25.55 4.83 -4.88
N LEU A 500 24.40 4.74 -4.22
CA LEU A 500 23.20 4.09 -4.73
C LEU A 500 22.32 5.11 -5.43
N SER A 501 21.82 4.75 -6.61
CA SER A 501 20.79 5.50 -7.33
C SER A 501 19.57 4.63 -7.60
N VAL A 502 18.39 5.22 -7.79
CA VAL A 502 17.21 4.44 -8.17
C VAL A 502 17.35 4.01 -9.63
N ALA A 503 17.09 2.73 -9.92
CA ALA A 503 17.14 2.22 -11.29
C ALA A 503 16.07 2.93 -12.17
N PRO A 504 16.36 3.22 -13.45
CA PRO A 504 15.43 3.97 -14.32
C PRO A 504 14.03 3.36 -14.43
N ASP A 505 13.92 2.03 -14.42
CA ASP A 505 12.65 1.29 -14.47
C ASP A 505 11.88 1.31 -13.14
N SER A 506 12.53 1.74 -12.07
CA SER A 506 12.04 1.78 -10.69
C SER A 506 11.68 3.20 -10.22
N GLU A 507 11.99 4.24 -11.01
CA GLU A 507 11.72 5.65 -10.68
C GLU A 507 10.24 5.90 -10.36
N LEU A 508 9.33 5.35 -11.17
CA LEU A 508 7.90 5.48 -10.90
C LEU A 508 7.51 4.74 -9.62
N ALA A 509 7.98 3.51 -9.45
CA ALA A 509 7.64 2.67 -8.31
C ALA A 509 8.04 3.33 -6.98
N LEU A 510 9.19 3.99 -6.97
CA LEU A 510 9.78 4.63 -5.79
C LEU A 510 9.63 6.16 -5.79
N SER A 511 8.77 6.74 -6.62
CA SER A 511 8.63 8.21 -6.72
C SER A 511 8.31 8.84 -5.36
N GLY A 512 9.10 9.81 -4.89
CA GLY A 512 8.96 10.43 -3.58
C GLY A 512 9.73 9.74 -2.44
N ARG A 513 10.26 8.53 -2.67
CA ARG A 513 11.20 7.87 -1.76
C ARG A 513 12.61 8.43 -1.97
N VAL A 514 13.37 8.47 -0.89
CA VAL A 514 14.76 8.94 -0.88
C VAL A 514 15.67 7.91 -0.22
N ILE A 515 16.88 7.78 -0.76
CA ILE A 515 17.90 6.90 -0.18
C ILE A 515 18.66 7.73 0.85
N GLU A 516 18.58 7.31 2.11
CA GLU A 516 19.30 7.90 3.24
C GLU A 516 20.40 6.93 3.67
N VAL A 517 21.61 7.46 3.84
CA VAL A 517 22.78 6.69 4.29
C VAL A 517 23.16 7.19 5.67
N ASN A 518 23.03 6.33 6.68
CA ASN A 518 23.50 6.56 8.03
C ASN A 518 24.80 5.79 8.28
N ASP A 519 25.50 6.01 9.40
CA ASP A 519 26.81 5.40 9.68
C ASP A 519 26.83 3.85 9.69
N GLN A 520 25.67 3.19 9.77
CA GLN A 520 25.55 1.73 9.89
C GLN A 520 24.65 1.07 8.84
N GLU A 521 23.79 1.83 8.16
CA GLU A 521 22.71 1.27 7.34
C GLU A 521 22.28 2.22 6.22
N VAL A 522 21.92 1.65 5.08
CA VAL A 522 21.23 2.37 4.01
C VAL A 522 19.74 2.14 4.17
N VAL A 523 18.94 3.21 4.16
CA VAL A 523 17.48 3.15 4.33
C VAL A 523 16.80 3.85 3.17
N LEU A 524 15.73 3.25 2.66
CA LEU A 524 14.80 3.91 1.76
C LEU A 524 13.70 4.57 2.60
N ALA A 525 13.78 5.89 2.73
CA ALA A 525 12.88 6.73 3.52
C ALA A 525 11.98 7.59 2.62
N GLY A 526 11.22 8.50 3.22
CA GLY A 526 10.24 9.33 2.52
C GLY A 526 8.93 8.60 2.23
N SER A 527 8.01 9.31 1.58
CA SER A 527 6.67 8.81 1.23
C SER A 527 6.52 8.75 -0.27
N VAL A 528 5.80 7.74 -0.78
CA VAL A 528 5.47 7.73 -2.20
C VAL A 528 4.62 8.95 -2.56
N ASP A 529 4.95 9.60 -3.67
CA ASP A 529 4.28 10.83 -4.10
C ASP A 529 2.79 10.62 -4.38
N SER A 530 1.98 11.61 -3.97
CA SER A 530 0.53 11.58 -4.12
C SER A 530 0.03 12.10 -5.48
N THR A 531 0.90 12.28 -6.49
CA THR A 531 0.53 12.94 -7.75
C THR A 531 -0.59 12.17 -8.46
N GLY A 532 -1.79 12.77 -8.47
CA GLY A 532 -3.01 12.16 -9.01
C GLY A 532 -3.75 11.18 -8.09
N THR A 533 -3.16 10.71 -6.97
CA THR A 533 -3.82 9.78 -6.02
C THR A 533 -3.49 10.14 -4.57
N TYR A 534 -4.33 11.00 -3.98
CA TYR A 534 -4.26 11.40 -2.57
C TYR A 534 -4.97 10.37 -1.67
N VAL A 535 -4.35 10.03 -0.54
CA VAL A 535 -4.83 9.03 0.43
C VAL A 535 -5.10 9.79 1.73
N LEU A 536 -6.38 9.89 2.10
CA LEU A 536 -6.81 10.63 3.30
C LEU A 536 -6.12 10.07 4.55
N GLY A 537 -5.67 10.94 5.46
CA GLY A 537 -4.99 10.57 6.70
C GLY A 537 -3.49 10.28 6.55
N HIS A 538 -3.07 9.80 5.37
CA HIS A 538 -1.68 9.51 5.06
C HIS A 538 -1.00 10.69 4.37
N HIS A 539 -1.44 11.01 3.15
CA HIS A 539 -0.95 12.18 2.42
C HIS A 539 -1.49 13.43 3.10
N ARG A 540 -0.59 14.35 3.45
CA ARG A 540 -0.90 15.63 4.11
C ARG A 540 0.07 16.69 3.63
N TYR A 541 -0.39 17.93 3.64
CA TYR A 541 0.45 19.08 3.33
C TYR A 541 0.76 19.83 4.61
N GLU A 542 2.00 19.71 5.07
CA GLU A 542 2.46 20.26 6.35
C GLU A 542 2.16 21.76 6.50
N TRP A 543 2.29 22.53 5.42
CA TRP A 543 2.01 23.98 5.45
C TRP A 543 0.57 24.30 5.84
N THR A 544 -0.41 23.45 5.48
CA THR A 544 -1.82 23.66 5.86
C THR A 544 -2.02 23.45 7.35
N ASP A 545 -1.36 22.44 7.92
CA ASP A 545 -1.41 22.13 9.35
C ASP A 545 -0.68 23.18 10.17
N GLN A 546 0.50 23.61 9.73
CA GLN A 546 1.27 24.67 10.37
C GLN A 546 0.48 25.99 10.37
N LEU A 547 -0.06 26.42 9.23
CA LEU A 547 -0.85 27.63 9.12
C LEU A 547 -2.09 27.57 10.03
N GLY A 548 -2.83 26.46 9.96
CA GLY A 548 -4.02 26.24 10.77
C GLY A 548 -3.73 26.25 12.26
N PHE A 549 -2.68 25.54 12.68
CA PHE A 549 -2.21 25.48 14.05
C PHE A 549 -1.78 26.86 14.57
N LEU A 550 -1.01 27.63 13.79
CA LEU A 550 -0.59 28.97 14.17
C LEU A 550 -1.78 29.92 14.36
N ILE A 551 -2.77 29.89 13.49
CA ILE A 551 -4.01 30.67 13.61
C ILE A 551 -4.77 30.27 14.88
N PHE A 552 -4.91 28.98 15.12
CA PHE A 552 -5.59 28.45 16.30
C PHE A 552 -4.87 28.85 17.60
N LEU A 553 -3.54 28.66 17.65
CA LEU A 553 -2.71 29.02 18.80
C LEU A 553 -2.75 30.53 19.08
N ALA A 554 -2.62 31.37 18.05
CA ALA A 554 -2.74 32.81 18.18
C ALA A 554 -4.11 33.22 18.75
N SER A 555 -5.17 32.53 18.35
CA SER A 555 -6.53 32.78 18.84
C SER A 555 -6.70 32.36 20.30
N ILE A 556 -6.15 31.21 20.71
CA ILE A 556 -6.13 30.77 22.11
C ILE A 556 -5.36 31.76 22.98
N LEU A 557 -4.17 32.20 22.54
CA LEU A 557 -3.37 33.20 23.25
C LEU A 557 -4.12 34.53 23.36
N GLY A 558 -4.74 34.99 22.27
CA GLY A 558 -5.57 36.19 22.26
C GLY A 558 -6.73 36.09 23.26
N VAL A 559 -7.43 34.95 23.29
CA VAL A 559 -8.50 34.67 24.25
C VAL A 559 -7.99 34.64 25.68
N ALA A 560 -6.85 34.01 25.95
CA ALA A 560 -6.25 33.92 27.27
C ALA A 560 -5.81 35.30 27.80
N VAL A 561 -5.12 36.10 26.97
CA VAL A 561 -4.70 37.46 27.29
C VAL A 561 -5.93 38.36 27.51
N HIS A 562 -6.88 38.34 26.59
CA HIS A 562 -8.09 39.16 26.69
C HIS A 562 -8.97 38.74 27.89
N GLY A 563 -9.10 37.43 28.16
CA GLY A 563 -9.79 36.89 29.32
C GLY A 563 -9.11 37.26 30.64
N GLY A 564 -7.79 37.09 30.72
CA GLY A 564 -6.98 37.46 31.89
C GLY A 564 -7.07 38.96 32.19
N LEU A 565 -6.94 39.82 31.18
CA LEU A 565 -7.09 41.27 31.32
C LEU A 565 -8.50 41.65 31.83
N ARG A 566 -9.56 40.96 31.39
CA ARG A 566 -10.92 41.18 31.90
C ARG A 566 -11.06 40.81 33.37
N ILE A 567 -10.38 39.76 33.83
CA ILE A 567 -10.39 39.34 35.24
C ILE A 567 -9.59 40.34 36.09
N ILE A 568 -8.40 40.73 35.63
CA ILE A 568 -7.49 41.65 36.34
C ILE A 568 -8.09 43.06 36.45
N LYS A 569 -8.68 43.58 35.35
CA LYS A 569 -9.26 44.93 35.29
C LYS A 569 -10.75 44.97 35.62
N ARG A 570 -11.26 43.98 36.36
CA ARG A 570 -12.68 43.88 36.69
C ARG A 570 -13.12 45.09 37.53
N GLN A 571 -13.94 45.95 36.95
CA GLN A 571 -14.59 47.03 37.67
C GLN A 571 -16.00 46.60 38.09
N PRO A 572 -16.47 46.98 39.29
CA PRO A 572 -17.87 46.79 39.66
C PRO A 572 -18.75 47.65 38.74
N HIS A 573 -19.63 47.01 37.98
CA HIS A 573 -20.65 47.71 37.21
C HIS A 573 -21.71 48.26 38.17
N ALA A 574 -22.14 49.50 37.98
CA ALA A 574 -23.32 50.03 38.65
C ALA A 574 -24.54 49.18 38.29
N GLU A 575 -25.31 48.75 39.29
CA GLU A 575 -26.54 47.99 39.06
C GLU A 575 -27.54 48.88 38.31
N LYS A 576 -27.80 48.51 37.05
CA LYS A 576 -28.88 49.08 36.26
C LYS A 576 -30.09 48.15 36.33
N PRO A 577 -31.32 48.69 36.29
CA PRO A 577 -32.52 47.87 36.23
C PRO A 577 -32.50 46.98 34.98
N MET A 578 -32.78 45.69 35.16
CA MET A 578 -32.70 44.67 34.11
C MET A 578 -34.10 44.12 33.80
N ARG A 579 -34.49 44.16 32.53
CA ARG A 579 -35.74 43.57 32.03
C ARG A 579 -35.50 42.21 31.37
N ARG A 580 -36.32 41.23 31.73
CA ARG A 580 -36.32 39.90 31.10
C ARG A 580 -37.03 39.95 29.74
N VAL A 581 -36.34 39.63 28.66
CA VAL A 581 -36.89 39.65 27.29
C VAL A 581 -36.72 38.29 26.63
N TYR A 582 -37.79 37.80 25.99
CA TYR A 582 -37.74 36.58 25.19
C TYR A 582 -37.12 36.90 23.82
N LEU A 583 -35.89 36.43 23.60
CA LEU A 583 -35.08 36.79 22.44
C LEU A 583 -34.91 35.65 21.45
N TYR A 584 -34.79 34.41 21.94
CA TYR A 584 -34.53 33.24 21.10
C TYR A 584 -35.70 32.27 21.15
N GLY A 585 -36.34 32.03 20.00
CA GLY A 585 -37.46 31.10 19.87
C GLY A 585 -37.05 29.64 20.06
N ILE A 586 -38.01 28.73 20.33
CA ILE A 586 -37.72 27.28 20.50
C ILE A 586 -37.02 26.72 19.25
N TYR A 587 -37.54 27.06 18.07
CA TYR A 587 -36.95 26.66 16.79
C TYR A 587 -35.50 27.13 16.64
N GLU A 588 -35.23 28.42 16.89
CA GLU A 588 -33.88 29.00 16.79
C GLU A 588 -32.88 28.27 17.71
N ARG A 589 -33.32 27.87 18.91
CA ARG A 589 -32.49 27.12 19.86
C ARG A 589 -32.21 25.70 19.39
N ILE A 590 -33.24 24.96 18.95
CA ILE A 590 -33.07 23.60 18.43
C ILE A 590 -32.14 23.62 17.21
N TRP A 591 -32.39 24.53 16.26
CA TRP A 591 -31.55 24.71 15.08
C TRP A 591 -30.08 24.95 15.45
N HIS A 592 -29.84 25.88 16.38
CA HIS A 592 -28.49 26.24 16.81
C HIS A 592 -27.76 25.06 17.48
N TRP A 593 -28.40 24.39 18.43
CA TRP A 593 -27.75 23.28 19.16
C TRP A 593 -27.53 22.06 18.27
N THR A 594 -28.43 21.78 17.33
CA THR A 594 -28.21 20.76 16.30
C THR A 594 -27.02 21.14 15.42
N MET A 595 -26.93 22.40 14.97
CA MET A 595 -25.77 22.89 14.20
C MET A 595 -24.46 22.75 14.98
N ALA A 596 -24.45 23.20 16.24
CA ALA A 596 -23.27 23.13 17.10
C ALA A 596 -22.82 21.69 17.34
N ALA A 597 -23.75 20.79 17.67
CA ALA A 597 -23.46 19.37 17.86
C ALA A 597 -22.90 18.72 16.60
N SER A 598 -23.48 19.00 15.42
CA SER A 598 -22.98 18.50 14.14
C SER A 598 -21.57 19.01 13.84
N ILE A 599 -21.30 20.31 14.00
CA ILE A 599 -19.96 20.87 13.73
C ILE A 599 -18.92 20.28 14.70
N ILE A 600 -19.26 20.12 15.99
CA ILE A 600 -18.35 19.49 16.96
C ILE A 600 -18.05 18.05 16.54
N ALA A 601 -19.08 17.26 16.17
CA ALA A 601 -18.89 15.89 15.69
C ALA A 601 -18.02 15.84 14.43
N LEU A 602 -18.23 16.75 13.48
CA LEU A 602 -17.44 16.88 12.24
C LEU A 602 -15.98 17.24 12.53
N LEU A 603 -15.72 18.14 13.47
CA LEU A 603 -14.35 18.50 13.85
C LEU A 603 -13.63 17.34 14.55
N ILE A 604 -14.28 16.67 15.50
CA ILE A 604 -13.69 15.52 16.22
C ILE A 604 -13.36 14.40 15.24
N THR A 605 -14.33 14.01 14.40
CA THR A 605 -14.12 12.96 13.39
C THR A 605 -13.13 13.40 12.32
N GLY A 606 -13.18 14.65 11.86
CA GLY A 606 -12.27 15.19 10.86
C GLY A 606 -10.81 15.23 11.32
N ILE A 607 -10.55 15.61 12.57
CA ILE A 607 -9.21 15.56 13.18
C ILE A 607 -8.69 14.12 13.22
N GLN A 608 -9.54 13.15 13.61
CA GLN A 608 -9.11 11.74 13.67
C GLN A 608 -8.92 11.11 12.29
N ILE A 609 -9.65 11.57 11.26
CA ILE A 609 -9.44 11.16 9.86
C ILE A 609 -8.15 11.76 9.30
N HIS A 610 -7.84 13.02 9.66
CA HIS A 610 -6.65 13.73 9.18
C HIS A 610 -5.37 13.33 9.93
N PHE A 611 -5.48 13.06 11.23
CA PHE A 611 -4.40 12.56 12.10
C PHE A 611 -4.79 11.19 12.69
N PRO A 612 -4.82 10.12 11.86
CA PRO A 612 -5.10 8.78 12.36
C PRO A 612 -3.98 8.36 13.34
N GLY A 613 -4.35 8.11 14.60
CA GLY A 613 -3.45 7.59 15.61
C GLY A 613 -3.25 6.08 15.50
N SER A 614 -2.17 5.56 16.10
CA SER A 614 -1.95 4.12 16.24
C SER A 614 -3.06 3.49 17.09
N GLY A 615 -3.83 2.55 16.52
CA GLY A 615 -4.97 1.88 17.16
C GLY A 615 -6.36 2.44 16.80
N SER A 616 -6.44 3.39 15.86
CA SER A 616 -7.69 3.91 15.30
C SER A 616 -8.25 3.09 14.11
N GLY A 617 -7.51 2.08 13.64
CA GLY A 617 -7.73 1.40 12.34
C GLY A 617 -9.00 0.59 12.22
N GLN A 618 -9.45 -0.03 13.32
CA GLN A 618 -10.76 -0.68 13.37
C GLN A 618 -11.92 0.34 13.39
N ARG A 619 -11.63 1.63 13.61
CA ARG A 619 -12.64 2.70 13.70
C ARG A 619 -12.59 3.67 12.52
N PHE A 620 -11.59 3.62 11.63
CA PHE A 620 -11.46 4.62 10.55
C PHE A 620 -12.70 4.67 9.65
N ASN A 621 -13.23 3.51 9.24
CA ASN A 621 -14.49 3.41 8.51
C ASN A 621 -15.68 4.00 9.29
N ILE A 622 -15.76 3.75 10.60
CA ILE A 622 -16.80 4.30 11.48
C ILE A 622 -16.66 5.82 11.59
N LEU A 623 -15.43 6.34 11.69
CA LEU A 623 -15.17 7.78 11.77
C LEU A 623 -15.64 8.48 10.49
N VAL A 624 -15.32 7.94 9.32
CA VAL A 624 -15.80 8.46 8.03
C VAL A 624 -17.33 8.38 7.94
N LEU A 625 -17.94 7.28 8.39
CA LEU A 625 -19.39 7.14 8.41
C LEU A 625 -20.05 8.21 9.29
N VAL A 626 -19.59 8.36 10.55
CA VAL A 626 -20.11 9.35 11.49
C VAL A 626 -19.89 10.77 10.96
N HIS A 627 -18.74 11.04 10.35
CA HIS A 627 -18.46 12.34 9.71
C HIS A 627 -19.49 12.64 8.62
N ASN A 628 -19.73 11.69 7.71
CA ASN A 628 -20.70 11.87 6.61
C ASN A 628 -22.14 12.03 7.13
N VAL A 629 -22.55 11.24 8.13
CA VAL A 629 -23.87 11.36 8.74
C VAL A 629 -24.04 12.72 9.43
N ALA A 630 -23.03 13.18 10.18
CA ALA A 630 -23.05 14.50 10.81
C ALA A 630 -23.11 15.63 9.77
N ALA A 631 -22.42 15.48 8.63
CA ALA A 631 -22.45 16.43 7.52
C ALA A 631 -23.85 16.51 6.90
N VAL A 632 -24.51 15.37 6.66
CA VAL A 632 -25.88 15.34 6.13
C VAL A 632 -26.86 16.01 7.09
N ILE A 633 -26.81 15.68 8.39
CA ILE A 633 -27.65 16.33 9.41
C ILE A 633 -27.41 17.84 9.41
N MET A 634 -26.16 18.28 9.38
CA MET A 634 -25.79 19.70 9.33
C MET A 634 -26.37 20.40 8.09
N ILE A 635 -26.23 19.78 6.90
CA ILE A 635 -26.71 20.34 5.63
C ILE A 635 -28.23 20.46 5.63
N LEU A 636 -28.95 19.42 6.07
CA LEU A 636 -30.42 19.45 6.18
C LEU A 636 -30.88 20.52 7.18
N ASN A 637 -30.23 20.61 8.34
CA ASN A 637 -30.51 21.63 9.35
C ASN A 637 -30.22 23.05 8.81
N ALA A 638 -29.16 23.23 8.04
CA ALA A 638 -28.82 24.49 7.38
C ALA A 638 -29.86 24.87 6.31
N ALA A 639 -30.30 23.93 5.48
CA ALA A 639 -31.30 24.16 4.44
C ALA A 639 -32.66 24.53 5.04
N LEU A 640 -33.09 23.82 6.09
CA LEU A 640 -34.33 24.13 6.81
C LEU A 640 -34.25 25.52 7.47
N SER A 641 -33.10 25.87 8.03
CA SER A 641 -32.86 27.19 8.59
C SER A 641 -32.90 28.30 7.57
N LEU A 642 -32.27 28.10 6.40
CA LEU A 642 -32.33 29.05 5.32
C LEU A 642 -33.78 29.26 4.86
N PHE A 643 -34.53 28.18 4.69
CA PHE A 643 -35.95 28.24 4.36
C PHE A 643 -36.76 29.01 5.43
N PHE A 644 -36.56 28.72 6.71
CA PHE A 644 -37.22 29.41 7.81
C PHE A 644 -36.91 30.92 7.82
N HIS A 645 -35.65 31.32 7.72
CA HIS A 645 -35.25 32.72 7.76
C HIS A 645 -35.71 33.52 6.53
N ILE A 646 -35.82 32.87 5.37
CA ILE A 646 -36.39 33.48 4.16
C ILE A 646 -37.90 33.67 4.32
N THR A 647 -38.62 32.63 4.74
CA THR A 647 -40.10 32.66 4.83
C THR A 647 -40.62 33.56 5.93
N THR A 648 -39.91 33.65 7.06
CA THR A 648 -40.26 34.55 8.19
C THR A 648 -39.75 35.98 8.00
N GLY A 649 -38.88 36.24 7.01
CA GLY A 649 -38.24 37.54 6.79
C GLY A 649 -37.12 37.87 7.78
N GLU A 650 -36.79 36.95 8.70
CA GLU A 650 -35.73 37.10 9.71
C GLU A 650 -34.33 37.19 9.09
N ILE A 651 -34.17 36.82 7.81
CA ILE A 651 -32.92 37.00 7.06
C ILE A 651 -32.41 38.47 7.07
N ARG A 652 -33.32 39.44 7.23
CA ARG A 652 -32.98 40.87 7.33
C ARG A 652 -32.08 41.19 8.53
N GLN A 653 -32.06 40.36 9.57
CA GLN A 653 -31.19 40.55 10.73
C GLN A 653 -29.70 40.39 10.41
N PHE A 654 -29.38 39.62 9.36
CA PHE A 654 -28.01 39.35 8.90
C PHE A 654 -27.48 40.38 7.90
N VAL A 655 -28.36 41.23 7.35
CA VAL A 655 -27.97 42.25 6.37
C VAL A 655 -27.50 43.52 7.07
N PRO A 656 -26.25 43.96 6.87
CA PRO A 656 -25.75 45.19 7.47
C PRO A 656 -26.47 46.43 6.95
N ARG A 657 -26.78 47.39 7.83
CA ARG A 657 -27.32 48.69 7.42
C ARG A 657 -26.21 49.53 6.76
N PRO A 658 -26.36 49.99 5.51
CA PRO A 658 -25.27 50.66 4.77
C PRO A 658 -24.85 52.00 5.39
N LYS A 659 -25.81 52.79 5.92
CA LYS A 659 -25.52 54.08 6.55
C LYS A 659 -24.73 53.88 7.85
N GLY A 660 -23.54 54.50 7.98
CA GLY A 660 -22.75 54.53 9.21
C GLY A 660 -22.15 53.19 9.66
N PHE A 661 -22.05 52.22 8.74
CA PHE A 661 -21.59 50.86 9.05
C PHE A 661 -20.16 50.80 9.59
N VAL A 662 -19.21 51.45 8.90
CA VAL A 662 -17.79 51.49 9.29
C VAL A 662 -17.64 52.09 10.70
N ARG A 663 -18.35 53.18 11.01
CA ARG A 663 -18.35 53.80 12.33
C ARG A 663 -18.84 52.84 13.42
N ARG A 664 -19.91 52.10 13.16
CA ARG A 664 -20.46 51.11 14.12
C ARG A 664 -19.54 49.91 14.32
N ILE A 665 -18.91 49.40 13.26
CA ILE A 665 -17.89 48.34 13.38
C ILE A 665 -16.72 48.85 14.21
N THR A 666 -16.21 50.04 13.90
CA THR A 666 -15.07 50.62 14.61
C THR A 666 -15.39 50.85 16.09
N ALA A 667 -16.58 51.38 16.41
CA ALA A 667 -17.03 51.53 17.79
C ALA A 667 -17.14 50.18 18.51
N GLN A 668 -17.65 49.14 17.85
CA GLN A 668 -17.74 47.80 18.40
C GLN A 668 -16.36 47.16 18.61
N ALA A 669 -15.43 47.37 17.67
CA ALA A 669 -14.05 46.88 17.76
C ALA A 669 -13.31 47.58 18.90
N MET A 670 -13.40 48.90 19.02
CA MET A 670 -12.80 49.67 20.12
C MET A 670 -13.38 49.30 21.48
N TYR A 671 -14.67 48.93 21.53
CA TYR A 671 -15.26 48.37 22.75
C TYR A 671 -14.56 47.07 23.17
N TYR A 672 -14.43 46.08 22.28
CA TYR A 672 -13.75 44.83 22.63
C TYR A 672 -12.25 45.03 22.90
N LEU A 673 -11.56 45.88 22.13
CA LEU A 673 -10.12 46.11 22.32
C LEU A 673 -9.77 46.95 23.56
N ARG A 674 -10.68 47.82 24.03
CA ARG A 674 -10.39 48.76 25.13
C ARG A 674 -11.55 48.96 26.10
N GLY A 675 -12.74 49.26 25.59
CA GLY A 675 -13.89 49.68 26.41
C GLY A 675 -14.38 48.63 27.42
N ILE A 676 -14.32 47.35 27.06
CA ILE A 676 -14.73 46.23 27.91
C ILE A 676 -13.85 46.11 29.17
N PHE A 677 -12.60 46.58 29.12
CA PHE A 677 -11.68 46.58 30.26
C PHE A 677 -11.87 47.79 31.19
N THR A 678 -12.60 48.82 30.75
CA THR A 678 -12.84 50.05 31.50
C THR A 678 -14.30 50.19 31.94
N GLY A 679 -15.08 49.10 31.88
CA GLY A 679 -16.49 49.10 32.24
C GLY A 679 -17.38 49.99 31.37
N ALA A 680 -16.94 50.36 30.16
CA ALA A 680 -17.72 51.22 29.27
C ALA A 680 -19.05 50.55 28.91
N ALA A 681 -20.10 51.34 28.66
CA ALA A 681 -21.37 50.80 28.18
C ALA A 681 -21.19 50.19 26.77
N HIS A 682 -21.89 49.08 26.51
CA HIS A 682 -21.86 48.46 25.18
C HIS A 682 -22.40 49.45 24.13
N PRO A 683 -21.70 49.68 23.01
CA PRO A 683 -22.00 50.80 22.09
C PRO A 683 -23.34 50.69 21.35
N LEU A 684 -23.97 49.51 21.37
CA LEU A 684 -25.26 49.24 20.73
C LEU A 684 -26.08 48.31 21.64
N ALA A 685 -27.30 48.73 21.99
CA ALA A 685 -28.23 47.91 22.76
C ALA A 685 -28.81 46.78 21.89
N LYS A 686 -28.84 45.55 22.44
CA LYS A 686 -29.55 44.44 21.81
C LYS A 686 -31.06 44.65 21.95
N SER A 687 -31.82 44.26 20.94
CA SER A 687 -33.28 44.20 21.00
C SER A 687 -33.79 42.99 20.23
N ALA A 688 -35.07 42.62 20.42
CA ALA A 688 -35.68 41.51 19.69
C ALA A 688 -35.61 41.66 18.16
N LYS A 689 -35.58 42.91 17.65
CA LYS A 689 -35.45 43.23 16.21
C LYS A 689 -33.99 43.36 15.74
N HIS A 690 -33.04 43.51 16.67
CA HIS A 690 -31.60 43.67 16.42
C HIS A 690 -30.80 42.80 17.40
N LYS A 691 -30.80 41.49 17.13
CA LYS A 691 -30.16 40.47 17.99
C LYS A 691 -28.62 40.44 17.85
N LEU A 692 -28.09 40.93 16.73
CA LEU A 692 -26.67 40.83 16.35
C LEU A 692 -25.96 42.18 16.40
N ASN A 693 -24.76 42.20 16.96
CA ASN A 693 -23.88 43.38 16.87
C ASN A 693 -23.22 43.48 15.47
N PRO A 694 -22.72 44.65 15.04
CA PRO A 694 -22.13 44.83 13.70
C PRO A 694 -20.94 43.92 13.41
N LEU A 695 -20.11 43.60 14.40
CA LEU A 695 -18.97 42.71 14.24
C LEU A 695 -19.41 41.25 14.07
N GLN A 696 -20.45 40.84 14.80
CA GLN A 696 -21.14 39.56 14.63
C GLN A 696 -21.82 39.48 13.27
N GLN A 697 -22.45 40.55 12.78
CA GLN A 697 -23.03 40.58 11.43
C GLN A 697 -21.96 40.34 10.35
N VAL A 698 -20.81 41.01 10.42
CA VAL A 698 -19.68 40.75 9.50
C VAL A 698 -19.21 39.30 9.61
N THR A 699 -19.04 38.81 10.84
CA THR A 699 -18.60 37.44 11.10
C THR A 699 -19.59 36.43 10.53
N TYR A 700 -20.89 36.61 10.72
CA TYR A 700 -21.93 35.73 10.18
C TYR A 700 -22.03 35.83 8.65
N VAL A 701 -21.82 37.01 8.05
CA VAL A 701 -21.75 37.13 6.59
C VAL A 701 -20.59 36.30 6.06
N GLY A 702 -19.38 36.44 6.62
CA GLY A 702 -18.22 35.64 6.24
C GLY A 702 -18.43 34.14 6.49
N LEU A 703 -18.94 33.77 7.67
CA LEU A 703 -19.21 32.39 8.04
C LEU A 703 -20.24 31.75 7.09
N LEU A 704 -21.42 32.35 6.94
CA LEU A 704 -22.54 31.75 6.21
C LEU A 704 -22.40 31.81 4.69
N ASN A 705 -21.62 32.76 4.15
CA ASN A 705 -21.49 32.94 2.69
C ASN A 705 -20.12 32.54 2.14
N VAL A 706 -19.10 32.36 2.99
CA VAL A 706 -17.75 31.98 2.54
C VAL A 706 -17.33 30.68 3.20
N LEU A 707 -17.07 30.68 4.51
CA LEU A 707 -16.43 29.55 5.18
C LEU A 707 -17.34 28.31 5.22
N PHE A 708 -18.62 28.46 5.58
CA PHE A 708 -19.58 27.36 5.62
C PHE A 708 -19.87 26.77 4.23
N PRO A 709 -20.19 27.57 3.19
CA PRO A 709 -20.35 27.03 1.84
C PRO A 709 -19.08 26.38 1.30
N LEU A 710 -17.90 26.95 1.57
CA LEU A 710 -16.62 26.34 1.19
C LEU A 710 -16.46 24.95 1.82
N GLN A 711 -16.74 24.82 3.12
CA GLN A 711 -16.61 23.54 3.84
C GLN A 711 -17.64 22.51 3.36
N VAL A 712 -18.88 22.92 3.14
CA VAL A 712 -19.94 22.05 2.59
C VAL A 712 -19.58 21.61 1.18
N LEU A 713 -19.12 22.53 0.32
CA LEU A 713 -18.75 22.22 -1.06
C LEU A 713 -17.55 21.26 -1.10
N THR A 714 -16.47 21.57 -0.39
CA THR A 714 -15.27 20.72 -0.36
C THR A 714 -15.57 19.35 0.27
N GLY A 715 -16.38 19.28 1.34
CA GLY A 715 -16.81 18.02 1.94
C GLY A 715 -17.68 17.18 0.98
N ALA A 716 -18.60 17.81 0.26
CA ALA A 716 -19.39 17.14 -0.77
C ALA A 716 -18.52 16.64 -1.92
N LEU A 717 -17.51 17.42 -2.35
CA LEU A 717 -16.55 16.99 -3.36
C LEU A 717 -15.70 15.82 -2.88
N LEU A 718 -15.24 15.80 -1.62
CA LEU A 718 -14.53 14.64 -1.05
C LEU A 718 -15.41 13.38 -1.07
N TRP A 719 -16.69 13.51 -0.71
CA TRP A 719 -17.63 12.38 -0.77
C TRP A 719 -17.84 11.90 -2.22
N ILE A 720 -18.07 12.82 -3.16
CA ILE A 720 -18.17 12.51 -4.61
C ILE A 720 -16.89 11.80 -5.08
N GLY A 721 -15.71 12.23 -4.64
CA GLY A 721 -14.44 11.59 -4.97
C GLY A 721 -14.31 10.15 -4.49
N GLY A 722 -15.02 9.77 -3.43
CA GLY A 722 -15.10 8.39 -2.96
C GLY A 722 -15.98 7.48 -3.82
N VAL A 723 -17.00 8.02 -4.49
CA VAL A 723 -17.99 7.24 -5.26
C VAL A 723 -17.91 7.42 -6.78
N ALA A 724 -17.37 8.55 -7.24
CA ALA A 724 -17.23 8.94 -8.63
C ALA A 724 -15.97 9.80 -8.81
N PRO A 725 -14.76 9.25 -8.53
CA PRO A 725 -13.50 9.98 -8.58
C PRO A 725 -13.21 10.66 -9.92
N GLN A 726 -13.67 10.07 -11.03
CA GLN A 726 -13.55 10.61 -12.39
C GLN A 726 -14.14 12.03 -12.54
N VAL A 727 -15.09 12.40 -11.68
CA VAL A 727 -15.70 13.74 -11.69
C VAL A 727 -14.72 14.82 -11.21
N LEU A 728 -13.71 14.44 -10.42
CA LEU A 728 -12.79 15.38 -9.79
C LEU A 728 -11.46 15.56 -10.54
N GLU A 729 -11.16 14.70 -11.52
CA GLU A 729 -9.93 14.77 -12.30
C GLU A 729 -9.68 16.16 -12.93
N PRO A 730 -10.67 16.85 -13.52
CA PRO A 730 -10.45 18.16 -14.15
C PRO A 730 -10.06 19.29 -13.20
N ILE A 731 -10.31 19.12 -11.90
CA ILE A 731 -10.06 20.13 -10.86
C ILE A 731 -8.88 19.74 -9.95
N GLY A 732 -8.03 18.81 -10.39
CA GLY A 732 -6.83 18.35 -9.65
C GLY A 732 -7.10 17.27 -8.60
N GLY A 733 -8.32 16.74 -8.55
CA GLY A 733 -8.69 15.63 -7.67
C GLY A 733 -8.55 15.93 -6.18
N LEU A 734 -8.41 14.85 -5.41
CA LEU A 734 -8.32 14.91 -3.94
C LEU A 734 -7.07 15.65 -3.42
N SER A 735 -6.02 15.75 -4.24
CA SER A 735 -4.77 16.45 -3.88
C SER A 735 -4.95 17.94 -3.64
N ILE A 736 -5.97 18.56 -4.25
CA ILE A 736 -6.33 19.97 -4.04
C ILE A 736 -7.46 20.10 -3.02
N ILE A 737 -8.49 19.25 -3.14
CA ILE A 737 -9.70 19.36 -2.32
C ILE A 737 -9.42 19.06 -0.84
N GLY A 738 -8.61 18.05 -0.54
CA GLY A 738 -8.25 17.67 0.83
C GLY A 738 -7.61 18.82 1.62
N PRO A 739 -6.53 19.45 1.11
CA PRO A 739 -5.90 20.60 1.77
C PRO A 739 -6.83 21.80 2.00
N VAL A 740 -7.69 22.12 1.03
CA VAL A 740 -8.65 23.23 1.17
C VAL A 740 -9.68 22.92 2.25
N HIS A 741 -10.19 21.69 2.30
CA HIS A 741 -11.10 21.24 3.35
C HIS A 741 -10.43 21.29 4.74
N ASN A 742 -9.15 20.92 4.83
CA ASN A 742 -8.37 20.98 6.06
C ASN A 742 -8.21 22.42 6.59
N VAL A 743 -7.81 23.36 5.72
CA VAL A 743 -7.73 24.78 6.10
C VAL A 743 -9.09 25.31 6.59
N GLY A 744 -10.18 24.95 5.90
CA GLY A 744 -11.53 25.29 6.33
C GLY A 744 -11.88 24.73 7.71
N SER A 745 -11.48 23.48 8.00
CA SER A 745 -11.64 22.86 9.32
C SER A 745 -10.91 23.61 10.43
N TRP A 746 -9.65 24.01 10.21
CA TRP A 746 -8.87 24.80 11.17
C TRP A 746 -9.52 26.17 11.47
N LEU A 747 -10.07 26.83 10.45
CA LEU A 747 -10.79 28.08 10.61
C LEU A 747 -12.10 27.89 11.39
N PHE A 748 -12.83 26.79 11.17
CA PHE A 748 -14.02 26.45 11.95
C PHE A 748 -13.69 26.14 13.41
N LEU A 749 -12.62 25.40 13.66
CA LEU A 749 -12.12 25.12 15.01
C LEU A 749 -11.78 26.42 15.74
N THR A 750 -11.05 27.31 15.07
CA THR A 750 -10.72 28.64 15.58
C THR A 750 -11.97 29.47 15.86
N PHE A 751 -12.93 29.46 14.93
CA PHE A 751 -14.20 30.15 15.10
C PHE A 751 -14.95 29.68 16.35
N ILE A 752 -15.00 28.37 16.63
CA ILE A 752 -15.67 27.84 17.83
C ILE A 752 -15.01 28.37 19.10
N VAL A 753 -13.68 28.34 19.20
CA VAL A 753 -12.96 28.85 20.36
C VAL A 753 -13.29 30.32 20.62
N VAL A 754 -13.17 31.15 19.58
CA VAL A 754 -13.46 32.58 19.68
C VAL A 754 -14.95 32.82 19.96
N HIS A 755 -15.84 32.06 19.33
CA HIS A 755 -17.28 32.17 19.52
C HIS A 755 -17.68 31.87 20.96
N VAL A 756 -17.25 30.72 21.50
CA VAL A 756 -17.51 30.31 22.88
C VAL A 756 -16.94 31.35 23.85
N TYR A 757 -15.73 31.84 23.61
CA TYR A 757 -15.16 32.92 24.41
C TYR A 757 -16.04 34.19 24.41
N LEU A 758 -16.48 34.65 23.24
CA LEU A 758 -17.33 35.84 23.13
C LEU A 758 -18.68 35.65 23.84
N THR A 759 -19.22 34.43 23.95
CA THR A 759 -20.42 34.20 24.77
C THR A 759 -20.21 34.49 26.27
N THR A 760 -18.96 34.52 26.74
CA THR A 760 -18.63 34.89 28.13
C THR A 760 -18.54 36.40 28.38
N THR A 761 -18.75 37.22 27.35
CA THR A 761 -18.64 38.69 27.41
C THR A 761 -19.91 39.41 27.83
N GLY A 762 -20.97 38.67 28.19
CA GLY A 762 -22.19 39.24 28.77
C GLY A 762 -22.00 39.77 30.19
N HIS A 763 -23.07 40.30 30.79
CA HIS A 763 -23.09 40.83 32.17
C HIS A 763 -22.65 39.79 33.22
N THR A 764 -22.85 38.50 32.93
CA THR A 764 -22.15 37.40 33.60
C THR A 764 -21.59 36.44 32.55
N PRO A 765 -20.53 35.65 32.88
CA PRO A 765 -19.92 34.72 31.92
C PRO A 765 -20.91 33.69 31.34
N GLY A 766 -21.96 33.33 32.08
CA GLY A 766 -22.99 32.38 31.63
C GLY A 766 -24.23 33.02 31.02
N ALA A 767 -24.38 34.34 31.04
CA ALA A 767 -25.63 35.02 30.67
C ALA A 767 -26.09 34.69 29.24
N LEU A 768 -25.17 34.79 28.26
CA LEU A 768 -25.49 34.57 26.86
C LEU A 768 -25.74 33.10 26.55
N ILE A 769 -25.00 32.19 27.18
CA ILE A 769 -25.21 30.74 27.07
C ILE A 769 -26.58 30.38 27.64
N LYS A 770 -26.93 30.89 28.83
CA LYS A 770 -28.24 30.68 29.45
C LYS A 770 -29.38 31.24 28.59
N ALA A 771 -29.17 32.37 27.92
CA ALA A 771 -30.15 32.90 26.97
C ALA A 771 -30.36 31.96 25.77
N MET A 772 -29.29 31.34 25.27
CA MET A 772 -29.37 30.38 24.16
C MET A 772 -29.98 29.02 24.54
N VAL A 773 -29.96 28.66 25.83
CA VAL A 773 -30.64 27.46 26.35
C VAL A 773 -32.11 27.75 26.69
N SER A 774 -32.37 28.83 27.42
CA SER A 774 -33.71 29.14 27.96
C SER A 774 -34.59 29.98 27.02
N GLY A 775 -33.99 30.72 26.10
CA GLY A 775 -34.66 31.71 25.24
C GLY A 775 -34.77 33.11 25.84
N TRP A 776 -34.45 33.28 27.13
CA TRP A 776 -34.63 34.54 27.87
C TRP A 776 -33.28 35.20 28.19
N GLU A 777 -33.14 36.48 27.86
CA GLU A 777 -31.97 37.30 28.25
C GLU A 777 -32.45 38.43 29.19
N MET A 778 -31.57 38.84 30.10
CA MET A 778 -31.75 40.05 30.91
C MET A 778 -31.08 41.21 30.18
N LEU A 779 -31.83 42.24 29.81
CA LEU A 779 -31.33 43.45 29.15
C LEU A 779 -31.44 44.65 30.09
N GLU A 780 -30.47 45.58 30.04
CA GLU A 780 -30.57 46.86 30.74
C GLU A 780 -31.80 47.64 30.22
N GLU A 781 -32.60 48.23 31.12
CA GLU A 781 -33.67 49.15 30.72
C GLU A 781 -33.04 50.43 30.12
N GLU A 782 -33.55 50.86 28.96
CA GLU A 782 -33.22 52.18 28.42
C GLU A 782 -33.85 53.21 29.38
N ALA A 783 -33.04 54.14 29.89
CA ALA A 783 -33.59 55.33 30.53
C ALA A 783 -34.37 56.09 29.47
N GLU A 784 -35.68 56.24 29.68
CA GLU A 784 -36.60 56.96 28.77
C GLU A 784 -36.10 58.35 28.35
#